data_AF-A0A5M4EL19-F1
#
_entry.id   AF-A0A5M4EL19-F1
#
_cell.length_a   1.000
_cell.length_b   1.000
_cell.length_c   1.000
_cell.angle_alpha   90.00
_cell.angle_beta   90.00
_cell.angle_gamma   90.00
#
_symmetry.space_group_name_H-M   'P 1'
#
loop_
_entity.id
_entity.type
_entity.pdbx_description
1 polymer ?
#
loop_
_entity_poly.entity_id
_entity_poly.type
_entity_poly.pdbx_seq_one_letter_code
_entity_poly.pdbx_strand_id
1 'polypeptide(L)'
;FVSVPFFYKLFINFSDFGFSFYKFFGLISFSFIIWILSSMGIIDFRLPDILAIFLLFSIFSIVIFLRNKNEILFYIKKSYKQIITVELIFFLLLVIGIVVRFLNPDLWHPHRGGEKPMDLAYLNAIVRSFSMPPYDPWFSGYTLNYYYFGQFMVALLIKLTGIPSAISYNLAIPTFFAYSGTIIFGFSSSFVYLYKKARDSSLNWFKSPLFIGIFSIFSILIFGNFDGLVQLFNIMFDRQDFFDYWRSTRLISMNSSGLEINEFPFFTFLFADLHAHLLSIPIMISIISVSFIFYYQFFENDSKYKHLAILSFLALLTGCIQGTNTWDYPLSLFIVLVSIFFSFIFLDIKKYDKFKKIIFYSLFYFIMTKILFYNFDQNFIMPEVGISLSNWKTPIFSIVQISFLPIAIILLFTIIYFKNLSYKKKYFPDLKFSLIKNKIILLLLLIILFMVILFFLNLYTIILFSTLVLIVLFVAVTKLFLFESDSKLFLWITLLLVVGLSIPIFTDIFVMNDDINRMNTVFKFHFQSWILLNLGASLLIPLAFQDANKKIYKNIFSYLVGILIILGLIYPIYSLRPRILDRFNNEYKGLEGDYYMKAAKYSQTGNLIDLSTTYDATKWINNNINGNPVIVEASKELYSWSSNVSINTGLPAVLGWDWHQKQQRSLNANAVNLRKKQIEEFYTTNSEQFIEDFLNFYSVKLIIFGPIEKNHYPDFDTRLKIAMSDRVSEIYSNNGYTIYEYEK
;
A
#
# COMPACT_ATOMS: atom_id res chain seq x y z
N PHE A 1 -14.47 19.00 -0.96
CA PHE A 1 -14.93 20.27 -1.59
C PHE A 1 -13.78 21.18 -1.98
N VAL A 2 -12.85 21.52 -1.08
CA VAL A 2 -11.69 22.38 -1.39
C VAL A 2 -10.84 21.86 -2.56
N SER A 3 -10.73 20.55 -2.76
CA SER A 3 -9.97 19.98 -3.87
C SER A 3 -10.71 19.98 -5.23
N VAL A 4 -12.03 20.14 -5.26
CA VAL A 4 -12.83 20.01 -6.51
C VAL A 4 -12.35 20.99 -7.59
N PRO A 5 -12.17 22.30 -7.32
CA PRO A 5 -11.80 23.26 -8.36
C PRO A 5 -10.44 23.00 -9.00
N PHE A 6 -9.50 22.35 -8.31
CA PHE A 6 -8.19 22.01 -8.85
C PHE A 6 -8.24 20.89 -9.88
N PHE A 7 -9.12 19.90 -9.65
CA PHE A 7 -9.08 18.64 -10.38
C PHE A 7 -10.28 18.41 -11.30
N TYR A 8 -11.30 19.27 -11.26
CA TYR A 8 -12.56 19.02 -11.98
C TYR A 8 -12.38 18.75 -13.48
N LYS A 9 -11.43 19.43 -14.12
CA LYS A 9 -11.14 19.26 -15.55
C LYS A 9 -10.62 17.87 -15.90
N LEU A 10 -9.97 17.16 -14.97
CA LEU A 10 -9.51 15.78 -15.19
C LEU A 10 -10.68 14.81 -15.37
N PHE A 11 -11.79 15.07 -14.66
CA PHE A 11 -12.87 14.11 -14.47
C PHE A 11 -14.18 14.48 -15.20
N ILE A 12 -14.14 15.39 -16.17
CA ILE A 12 -15.33 15.79 -16.96
C ILE A 12 -16.00 14.58 -17.65
N ASN A 13 -15.22 13.60 -18.08
CA ASN A 13 -15.73 12.39 -18.74
C ASN A 13 -16.18 11.29 -17.76
N PHE A 14 -15.86 11.43 -16.47
CA PHE A 14 -16.23 10.44 -15.46
C PHE A 14 -17.69 10.66 -15.02
N SER A 15 -18.35 9.55 -14.71
CA SER A 15 -19.78 9.54 -14.42
C SER A 15 -20.15 10.23 -13.10
N ASP A 16 -19.25 10.17 -12.12
CA ASP A 16 -19.34 10.78 -10.79
C ASP A 16 -18.65 12.15 -10.72
N PHE A 17 -18.18 12.67 -11.86
CA PHE A 17 -17.41 13.91 -11.93
C PHE A 17 -16.18 13.91 -10.99
N GLY A 18 -15.58 12.75 -10.71
CA GLY A 18 -14.33 12.62 -9.94
C GLY A 18 -14.47 12.67 -8.42
N PHE A 19 -15.70 12.68 -7.87
CA PHE A 19 -15.91 12.76 -6.42
C PHE A 19 -15.32 11.58 -5.64
N SER A 20 -15.13 10.44 -6.29
CA SER A 20 -14.38 9.30 -5.77
C SER A 20 -12.90 9.60 -5.45
N PHE A 21 -12.29 10.59 -6.13
CA PHE A 21 -10.87 10.90 -6.00
C PHE A 21 -10.61 12.15 -5.15
N TYR A 22 -11.52 13.13 -5.15
CA TYR A 22 -11.25 14.45 -4.60
C TYR A 22 -10.85 14.47 -3.13
N LYS A 23 -11.38 13.58 -2.28
CA LYS A 23 -10.98 13.53 -0.86
C LYS A 23 -9.50 13.17 -0.73
N PHE A 24 -9.06 12.12 -1.43
CA PHE A 24 -7.69 11.64 -1.37
C PHE A 24 -6.71 12.55 -2.13
N PHE A 25 -7.10 13.09 -3.29
CA PHE A 25 -6.26 14.05 -4.02
C PHE A 25 -6.08 15.35 -3.23
N GLY A 26 -7.11 15.79 -2.52
CA GLY A 26 -7.00 16.89 -1.57
C GLY A 26 -5.97 16.60 -0.49
N LEU A 27 -6.03 15.42 0.14
CA LEU A 27 -5.05 14.99 1.14
C LEU A 27 -3.64 14.92 0.56
N ILE A 28 -3.42 14.27 -0.59
CA ILE A 28 -2.10 14.15 -1.22
C ILE A 28 -1.52 15.52 -1.56
N SER A 29 -2.26 16.37 -2.27
CA SER A 29 -1.73 17.65 -2.72
C SER A 29 -1.46 18.58 -1.55
N PHE A 30 -2.34 18.60 -0.55
CA PHE A 30 -2.12 19.39 0.65
C PHE A 30 -0.92 18.86 1.44
N SER A 31 -0.82 17.54 1.62
CA SER A 31 0.33 16.91 2.29
C SER A 31 1.64 17.20 1.56
N PHE A 32 1.67 17.10 0.23
CA PHE A 32 2.85 17.42 -0.55
C PHE A 32 3.29 18.88 -0.36
N ILE A 33 2.35 19.84 -0.38
CA ILE A 33 2.67 21.26 -0.17
C ILE A 33 3.29 21.48 1.21
N ILE A 34 2.71 20.91 2.27
CA ILE A 34 3.28 21.02 3.63
C ILE A 34 4.65 20.36 3.69
N TRP A 35 4.78 19.16 3.14
CA TRP A 35 6.02 18.39 3.15
C TRP A 35 7.16 19.11 2.41
N ILE A 36 6.91 19.62 1.20
CA ILE A 36 7.96 20.29 0.42
C ILE A 36 8.39 21.59 1.09
N LEU A 37 7.45 22.41 1.59
CA LEU A 37 7.77 23.66 2.29
C LEU A 37 8.54 23.41 3.60
N SER A 38 8.16 22.37 4.35
CA SER A 38 8.85 21.98 5.57
C SER A 38 10.25 21.40 5.29
N SER A 39 10.40 20.61 4.23
CA SER A 39 11.70 20.08 3.83
C SER A 39 12.67 21.14 3.29
N MET A 40 12.13 22.25 2.77
CA MET A 40 12.91 23.43 2.37
C MET A 40 13.22 24.38 3.53
N GLY A 41 12.71 24.12 4.74
CA GLY A 41 12.85 25.03 5.89
C GLY A 41 12.07 26.34 5.75
N ILE A 42 11.07 26.41 4.87
CA ILE A 42 10.24 27.61 4.66
C ILE A 42 9.18 27.74 5.77
N ILE A 43 8.63 26.61 6.22
CA ILE A 43 7.68 26.54 7.33
C ILE A 43 8.11 25.45 8.30
N ASP A 44 7.71 25.57 9.56
CA ASP A 44 7.76 24.45 10.49
C ASP A 44 6.51 23.58 10.31
N PHE A 45 6.63 22.28 10.57
CA PHE A 45 5.51 21.35 10.61
C PHE A 45 4.70 21.54 11.89
N ARG A 46 4.19 22.74 12.17
CA ARG A 46 3.35 23.05 13.34
C ARG A 46 1.93 23.36 12.92
N LEU A 47 1.00 23.22 13.86
CA LEU A 47 -0.42 23.48 13.59
C LEU A 47 -0.69 24.90 13.03
N PRO A 48 -0.12 25.99 13.58
CA PRO A 48 -0.35 27.34 13.03
C PRO A 48 0.09 27.46 11.56
N ASP A 49 1.27 26.94 11.23
CA ASP A 49 1.84 26.96 9.89
C ASP A 49 0.99 26.13 8.91
N ILE A 50 0.56 24.93 9.34
CA ILE A 50 -0.35 24.06 8.58
C ILE A 50 -1.68 24.78 8.30
N LEU A 51 -2.28 25.43 9.30
CA LEU A 51 -3.54 26.17 9.16
C LEU A 51 -3.40 27.38 8.23
N ALA A 52 -2.29 28.10 8.29
CA ALA A 52 -2.01 29.22 7.40
C ALA A 52 -1.94 28.77 5.94
N ILE A 53 -1.22 27.68 5.65
CA ILE A 53 -1.16 27.11 4.30
C ILE A 53 -2.52 26.55 3.87
N PHE A 54 -3.29 25.94 4.79
CA PHE A 54 -4.64 25.46 4.49
C PHE A 54 -5.58 26.61 4.08
N LEU A 55 -5.48 27.77 4.75
CA LEU A 55 -6.22 28.97 4.40
C LEU A 55 -5.85 29.46 3.00
N LEU A 56 -4.55 29.56 2.67
CA LEU A 56 -4.09 29.94 1.33
C LEU A 56 -4.56 28.96 0.26
N PHE A 57 -4.43 27.66 0.51
CA PHE A 57 -4.92 26.61 -0.38
C PHE A 57 -6.43 26.72 -0.62
N SER A 58 -7.19 27.03 0.42
CA SER A 58 -8.64 27.23 0.36
C SER A 58 -9.02 28.50 -0.40
N ILE A 59 -8.32 29.63 -0.18
CA ILE A 59 -8.52 30.87 -0.93
C ILE A 59 -8.27 30.64 -2.43
N PHE A 60 -7.17 29.99 -2.77
CA PHE A 60 -6.84 29.70 -4.18
C PHE A 60 -7.88 28.79 -4.83
N SER A 61 -8.36 27.77 -4.10
CA SER A 61 -9.48 26.93 -4.53
C SER A 61 -10.77 27.73 -4.78
N ILE A 62 -11.13 28.64 -3.86
CA ILE A 62 -12.31 29.50 -3.98
C ILE A 62 -12.19 30.42 -5.21
N VAL A 63 -11.02 31.00 -5.47
CA VAL A 63 -10.80 31.85 -6.65
C VAL A 63 -11.03 31.07 -7.95
N ILE A 64 -10.51 29.84 -8.05
CA ILE A 64 -10.74 28.97 -9.22
C ILE A 64 -12.23 28.62 -9.31
N PHE A 65 -12.86 28.27 -8.19
CA PHE A 65 -14.29 27.98 -8.14
C PHE A 65 -15.13 29.14 -8.65
N LEU A 66 -14.88 30.37 -8.19
CA LEU A 66 -15.64 31.55 -8.60
C LEU A 66 -15.50 31.83 -10.10
N ARG A 67 -14.30 31.65 -10.67
CA ARG A 67 -14.06 31.79 -12.12
C ARG A 67 -14.78 30.72 -12.95
N ASN A 68 -14.96 29.51 -12.41
CA ASN A 68 -15.55 28.38 -13.13
C ASN A 68 -16.89 27.90 -12.53
N LYS A 69 -17.56 28.75 -11.74
CA LYS A 69 -18.71 28.39 -10.91
C LYS A 69 -19.83 27.71 -11.70
N ASN A 70 -20.21 28.30 -12.83
CA ASN A 70 -21.34 27.81 -13.63
C ASN A 70 -21.06 26.40 -14.19
N GLU A 71 -19.83 26.16 -14.66
CA GLU A 71 -19.40 24.87 -15.19
C GLU A 71 -19.36 23.81 -14.08
N ILE A 72 -18.71 24.11 -12.95
CA ILE A 72 -18.60 23.18 -11.82
C ILE A 72 -19.99 22.82 -11.27
N LEU A 73 -20.86 23.82 -11.05
CA LEU A 73 -22.22 23.59 -10.56
C LEU A 73 -23.06 22.81 -11.56
N PHE A 74 -22.87 23.01 -12.87
CA PHE A 74 -23.56 22.23 -13.89
C PHE A 74 -23.23 20.74 -13.78
N TYR A 75 -21.94 20.39 -13.70
CA TYR A 75 -21.52 18.99 -13.58
C TYR A 75 -21.93 18.37 -12.23
N ILE A 76 -21.84 19.11 -11.13
CA ILE A 76 -22.34 18.66 -9.82
C ILE A 76 -23.83 18.34 -9.89
N LYS A 77 -24.65 19.26 -10.45
CA LYS A 77 -26.10 19.05 -10.61
C LYS A 77 -26.41 17.88 -11.53
N LYS A 78 -25.57 17.63 -12.54
CA LYS A 78 -25.75 16.49 -13.47
C LYS A 78 -25.45 15.14 -12.80
N SER A 79 -24.47 15.10 -11.89
CA SER A 79 -23.97 13.86 -11.28
C SER A 79 -24.35 13.69 -9.80
N TYR A 80 -25.30 14.47 -9.25
CA TYR A 80 -25.58 14.49 -7.81
C TYR A 80 -25.93 13.11 -7.23
N LYS A 81 -26.66 12.27 -7.97
CA LYS A 81 -27.02 10.92 -7.50
C LYS A 81 -25.80 10.01 -7.40
N GLN A 82 -24.89 10.11 -8.37
CA GLN A 82 -23.62 9.39 -8.38
C GLN A 82 -22.73 9.88 -7.23
N ILE A 83 -22.67 11.19 -7.01
CA ILE A 83 -21.92 11.80 -5.90
C ILE A 83 -22.44 11.27 -4.56
N ILE A 84 -23.75 11.32 -4.32
CA ILE A 84 -24.36 10.77 -3.10
C ILE A 84 -24.02 9.28 -2.94
N THR A 85 -24.07 8.50 -4.01
CA THR A 85 -23.72 7.07 -3.97
C THR A 85 -22.26 6.86 -3.57
N VAL A 86 -21.32 7.64 -4.13
CA VAL A 86 -19.89 7.60 -3.77
C VAL A 86 -19.69 7.96 -2.30
N GLU A 87 -20.37 8.99 -1.80
CA GLU A 87 -20.30 9.38 -0.40
C GLU A 87 -20.85 8.29 0.53
N LEU A 88 -21.99 7.69 0.21
CA LEU A 88 -22.54 6.56 0.97
C LEU A 88 -21.59 5.36 1.01
N ILE A 89 -20.93 5.04 -0.11
CA ILE A 89 -19.92 3.98 -0.17
C ILE A 89 -18.71 4.32 0.71
N PHE A 90 -18.22 5.57 0.66
CA PHE A 90 -17.13 6.03 1.52
C PHE A 90 -17.47 5.82 3.00
N PHE A 91 -18.64 6.31 3.43
CA PHE A 91 -19.08 6.19 4.82
C PHE A 91 -19.29 4.74 5.23
N LEU A 92 -19.88 3.91 4.37
CA LEU A 92 -20.08 2.49 4.66
C LEU A 92 -18.76 1.77 4.90
N LEU A 93 -17.78 1.95 4.00
CA LEU A 93 -16.45 1.33 4.13
C LEU A 93 -15.72 1.82 5.39
N LEU A 94 -15.82 3.12 5.67
CA LEU A 94 -15.23 3.73 6.86
C LEU A 94 -15.82 3.13 8.14
N VAL A 95 -17.16 3.07 8.25
CA VAL A 95 -17.85 2.52 9.42
C VAL A 95 -17.54 1.04 9.61
N ILE A 96 -17.55 0.23 8.54
CA ILE A 96 -17.18 -1.19 8.62
C ILE A 96 -15.75 -1.35 9.17
N GLY A 97 -14.79 -0.58 8.63
CA GLY A 97 -13.42 -0.61 9.11
C GLY A 97 -13.29 -0.18 10.58
N ILE A 98 -14.00 0.87 10.99
CA ILE A 98 -14.01 1.35 12.38
C ILE A 98 -14.56 0.27 13.31
N VAL A 99 -15.64 -0.43 12.93
CA VAL A 99 -16.20 -1.51 13.74
C VAL A 99 -15.19 -2.64 13.93
N VAL A 100 -14.46 -3.02 12.87
CA VAL A 100 -13.40 -4.05 12.97
C VAL A 100 -12.29 -3.59 13.91
N ARG A 101 -11.79 -2.35 13.79
CA ARG A 101 -10.75 -1.83 14.70
C ARG A 101 -11.25 -1.62 16.12
N PHE A 102 -12.51 -1.28 16.32
CA PHE A 102 -13.12 -1.14 17.64
C PHE A 102 -13.11 -2.47 18.42
N LEU A 103 -13.22 -3.60 17.71
CA LEU A 103 -13.20 -4.95 18.29
C LEU A 103 -11.78 -5.50 18.50
N ASN A 104 -10.78 -4.99 17.76
CA ASN A 104 -9.37 -5.34 17.92
C ASN A 104 -8.49 -4.08 17.79
N PRO A 105 -8.39 -3.22 18.82
CA PRO A 105 -7.62 -1.99 18.76
C PRO A 105 -6.11 -2.16 19.00
N ASP A 106 -5.67 -3.30 19.52
CA ASP A 106 -4.31 -3.48 20.04
C ASP A 106 -3.22 -3.18 18.97
N LEU A 107 -2.22 -2.39 19.38
CA LEU A 107 -1.09 -1.99 18.53
C LEU A 107 0.15 -2.86 18.72
N TRP A 108 0.06 -3.94 19.48
CA TRP A 108 1.10 -4.96 19.57
C TRP A 108 0.57 -6.31 20.05
N HIS A 109 1.28 -7.38 19.68
CA HIS A 109 1.05 -8.75 20.16
C HIS A 109 2.33 -9.58 20.03
N PRO A 110 2.64 -10.55 20.92
CA PRO A 110 3.94 -11.23 20.93
C PRO A 110 4.18 -12.11 19.70
N HIS A 111 3.13 -12.78 19.22
CA HIS A 111 3.24 -13.75 18.13
C HIS A 111 2.65 -13.23 16.81
N ARG A 112 1.82 -12.20 16.88
CA ARG A 112 0.97 -11.70 15.78
C ARG A 112 0.89 -10.17 15.80
N GLY A 113 1.95 -9.52 16.30
CA GLY A 113 2.06 -8.06 16.41
C GLY A 113 2.64 -7.38 15.19
N GLY A 114 3.34 -8.13 14.33
CA GLY A 114 3.91 -7.62 13.08
C GLY A 114 4.87 -6.46 13.32
N GLU A 115 4.82 -5.47 12.43
CA GLU A 115 5.67 -4.27 12.47
C GLU A 115 4.96 -3.04 13.05
N LYS A 116 3.77 -3.21 13.67
CA LYS A 116 3.02 -2.10 14.30
C LYS A 116 3.85 -1.25 15.27
N PRO A 117 4.76 -1.81 16.10
CA PRO A 117 5.61 -0.97 16.94
C PRO A 117 6.51 -0.03 16.15
N MET A 118 7.03 -0.48 15.00
CA MET A 118 7.81 0.36 14.09
C MET A 118 6.94 1.46 13.50
N ASP A 119 5.77 1.09 12.98
CA ASP A 119 4.84 2.06 12.38
C ASP A 119 4.40 3.12 13.41
N LEU A 120 4.17 2.72 14.66
CA LEU A 120 3.82 3.63 15.74
C LEU A 120 4.98 4.53 16.15
N ALA A 121 6.20 3.98 16.27
CA ALA A 121 7.41 4.75 16.57
C ALA A 121 7.64 5.85 15.52
N TYR A 122 7.56 5.49 14.24
CA TYR A 122 7.79 6.41 13.13
C TYR A 122 6.67 7.45 13.03
N LEU A 123 5.40 7.04 13.18
CA LEU A 123 4.29 7.97 13.20
C LEU A 123 4.44 9.01 14.32
N ASN A 124 4.78 8.58 15.54
CA ASN A 124 5.02 9.47 16.66
C ASN A 124 6.22 10.41 16.40
N ALA A 125 7.31 9.91 15.84
CA ALA A 125 8.48 10.72 15.49
C ALA A 125 8.13 11.81 14.45
N ILE A 126 7.35 11.46 13.42
CA ILE A 126 6.90 12.42 12.40
C ILE A 126 5.98 13.48 13.03
N VAL A 127 5.04 13.07 13.89
CA VAL A 127 4.14 14.00 14.61
C VAL A 127 4.94 14.97 15.49
N ARG A 128 6.05 14.54 16.09
CA ARG A 128 6.88 15.37 16.98
C ARG A 128 7.95 16.19 16.26
N SER A 129 8.23 15.88 14.98
CA SER A 129 9.20 16.61 14.18
C SER A 129 8.67 18.00 13.76
N PHE A 130 9.58 18.98 13.73
CA PHE A 130 9.31 20.34 13.25
C PHE A 130 9.75 20.54 11.80
N SER A 131 10.74 19.80 11.33
CA SER A 131 11.25 19.85 9.95
C SER A 131 11.21 18.47 9.31
N MET A 132 11.33 18.44 7.98
CA MET A 132 11.43 17.22 7.19
C MET A 132 12.80 17.15 6.51
N PRO A 133 13.45 15.98 6.38
CA PRO A 133 13.03 14.68 6.92
C PRO A 133 12.96 14.65 8.45
N PRO A 134 12.07 13.83 9.04
CA PRO A 134 11.92 13.73 10.48
C PRO A 134 13.17 13.11 11.11
N TYR A 135 13.36 13.33 12.41
CA TYR A 135 14.43 12.65 13.15
C TYR A 135 14.16 11.13 13.25
N ASP A 136 15.22 10.35 13.43
CA ASP A 136 15.11 8.90 13.64
C ASP A 136 14.79 8.60 15.12
N PRO A 137 13.64 7.97 15.44
CA PRO A 137 13.31 7.64 16.83
C PRO A 137 14.21 6.54 17.42
N TRP A 138 14.93 5.78 16.59
CA TRP A 138 15.71 4.63 17.02
C TRP A 138 17.21 4.75 16.72
N PHE A 139 17.66 5.93 16.31
CA PHE A 139 19.07 6.20 16.10
C PHE A 139 19.36 7.69 16.29
N SER A 140 19.42 8.11 17.55
CA SER A 140 19.60 9.53 17.92
C SER A 140 20.77 10.19 17.21
N GLY A 141 20.59 11.46 16.83
CA GLY A 141 21.56 12.25 16.07
C GLY A 141 21.44 12.12 14.55
N TYR A 142 20.49 11.33 14.04
CA TYR A 142 20.27 11.15 12.60
C TYR A 142 18.80 11.40 12.19
N THR A 143 18.60 11.59 10.90
CA THR A 143 17.27 11.62 10.26
C THR A 143 16.79 10.20 9.95
N LEU A 144 15.47 10.03 9.92
CA LEU A 144 14.82 8.77 9.60
C LEU A 144 15.12 8.36 8.15
N ASN A 145 15.77 7.22 7.96
CA ASN A 145 16.02 6.67 6.63
C ASN A 145 14.95 5.65 6.20
N TYR A 146 13.73 6.14 5.95
CA TYR A 146 12.59 5.31 5.56
C TYR A 146 11.66 6.05 4.59
N TYR A 147 10.83 5.34 3.84
CA TYR A 147 9.79 5.93 2.98
C TYR A 147 8.56 6.37 3.81
N TYR A 148 8.69 7.51 4.50
CA TYR A 148 7.74 7.97 5.51
C TYR A 148 6.54 8.79 5.00
N PHE A 149 6.42 9.11 3.70
CA PHE A 149 5.39 10.03 3.18
C PHE A 149 3.96 9.54 3.44
N GLY A 150 3.73 8.22 3.39
CA GLY A 150 2.43 7.64 3.77
C GLY A 150 2.04 7.98 5.20
N GLN A 151 2.97 7.75 6.14
CA GLN A 151 2.78 8.07 7.55
C GLN A 151 2.73 9.59 7.79
N PHE A 152 3.42 10.39 6.97
CA PHE A 152 3.30 11.84 6.99
C PHE A 152 1.89 12.33 6.66
N MET A 153 1.19 11.72 5.70
CA MET A 153 -0.23 12.04 5.44
C MET A 153 -1.10 11.77 6.69
N VAL A 154 -0.81 10.71 7.43
CA VAL A 154 -1.50 10.40 8.69
C VAL A 154 -1.13 11.41 9.78
N ALA A 155 0.16 11.72 9.95
CA ALA A 155 0.65 12.71 10.91
C ALA A 155 0.05 14.10 10.68
N LEU A 156 -0.14 14.50 9.43
CA LEU A 156 -0.81 15.75 9.08
C LEU A 156 -2.26 15.78 9.58
N LEU A 157 -3.00 14.68 9.40
CA LEU A 157 -4.36 14.54 9.93
C LEU A 157 -4.37 14.53 11.47
N ILE A 158 -3.38 13.92 12.10
CA ILE A 158 -3.20 13.96 13.57
C ILE A 158 -3.04 15.40 14.04
N LYS A 159 -2.14 16.19 13.43
CA LYS A 159 -1.94 17.60 13.82
C LYS A 159 -3.20 18.43 13.62
N LEU A 160 -3.91 18.25 12.50
CA LEU A 160 -5.13 18.99 12.20
C LEU A 160 -6.29 18.66 13.15
N THR A 161 -6.37 17.42 13.63
CA THR A 161 -7.50 16.96 14.48
C THR A 161 -7.20 17.02 15.97
N GLY A 162 -5.92 16.99 16.36
CA GLY A 162 -5.49 16.91 17.76
C GLY A 162 -5.76 15.56 18.42
N ILE A 163 -6.13 14.52 17.64
CA ILE A 163 -6.42 13.19 18.18
C ILE A 163 -5.09 12.44 18.46
N PRO A 164 -4.85 11.91 19.67
CA PRO A 164 -3.62 11.18 20.01
C PRO A 164 -3.29 10.04 19.04
N SER A 165 -2.00 9.80 18.79
CA SER A 165 -1.53 8.78 17.84
C SER A 165 -2.09 7.37 18.14
N ALA A 166 -2.22 7.01 19.42
CA ALA A 166 -2.76 5.71 19.85
C ALA A 166 -4.21 5.47 19.38
N ILE A 167 -4.99 6.53 19.16
CA ILE A 167 -6.36 6.46 18.61
C ILE A 167 -6.31 6.68 17.10
N SER A 168 -5.55 7.66 16.65
CA SER A 168 -5.46 8.05 15.23
C SER A 168 -4.92 6.93 14.35
N TYR A 169 -4.01 6.08 14.85
CA TYR A 169 -3.56 4.88 14.14
C TYR A 169 -4.75 3.97 13.77
N ASN A 170 -5.66 3.74 14.72
CA ASN A 170 -6.86 2.92 14.53
C ASN A 170 -7.94 3.58 13.67
N LEU A 171 -7.91 4.91 13.52
CA LEU A 171 -8.77 5.65 12.59
C LEU A 171 -8.16 5.74 11.18
N ALA A 172 -6.84 5.74 11.07
CA ALA A 172 -6.13 5.83 9.79
C ALA A 172 -6.38 4.58 8.93
N ILE A 173 -6.35 3.39 9.53
CA ILE A 173 -6.57 2.11 8.81
C ILE A 173 -7.93 2.10 8.07
N PRO A 174 -9.09 2.35 8.73
CA PRO A 174 -10.38 2.46 8.05
C PRO A 174 -10.47 3.62 7.04
N THR A 175 -9.77 4.72 7.31
CA THR A 175 -9.76 5.89 6.42
C THR A 175 -9.09 5.56 5.09
N PHE A 176 -7.93 4.90 5.10
CA PHE A 176 -7.24 4.45 3.89
C PHE A 176 -7.97 3.29 3.20
N PHE A 177 -8.68 2.44 3.94
CA PHE A 177 -9.59 1.44 3.38
C PHE A 177 -10.71 2.12 2.56
N ALA A 178 -11.35 3.14 3.12
CA ALA A 178 -12.40 3.90 2.45
C ALA A 178 -11.89 4.71 1.24
N TYR A 179 -10.71 5.33 1.33
CA TYR A 179 -10.07 5.97 0.17
C TYR A 179 -9.79 4.97 -0.95
N SER A 180 -9.20 3.83 -0.62
CA SER A 180 -8.91 2.77 -1.60
C SER A 180 -10.19 2.30 -2.28
N GLY A 181 -11.23 1.98 -1.50
CA GLY A 181 -12.49 1.47 -2.04
C GLY A 181 -13.24 2.48 -2.90
N THR A 182 -13.28 3.76 -2.51
CA THR A 182 -13.94 4.80 -3.31
C THR A 182 -13.23 5.08 -4.62
N ILE A 183 -11.90 5.12 -4.62
CA ILE A 183 -11.09 5.29 -5.84
C ILE A 183 -11.28 4.11 -6.79
N ILE A 184 -11.24 2.88 -6.28
CA ILE A 184 -11.54 1.66 -7.05
C ILE A 184 -12.94 1.75 -7.68
N PHE A 185 -13.94 2.08 -6.87
CA PHE A 185 -15.32 2.22 -7.32
C PHE A 185 -15.45 3.27 -8.42
N GLY A 186 -14.87 4.45 -8.22
CA GLY A 186 -14.91 5.57 -9.14
C GLY A 186 -14.29 5.25 -10.49
N PHE A 187 -13.09 4.66 -10.47
CA PHE A 187 -12.39 4.22 -11.66
C PHE A 187 -13.20 3.15 -12.41
N SER A 188 -13.57 2.05 -11.74
CA SER A 188 -14.23 0.92 -12.40
C SER A 188 -15.62 1.28 -12.93
N SER A 189 -16.43 2.01 -12.15
CA SER A 189 -17.76 2.45 -12.60
C SER A 189 -17.66 3.39 -13.80
N SER A 190 -16.74 4.36 -13.78
CA SER A 190 -16.55 5.28 -14.90
C SER A 190 -15.93 4.59 -16.12
N PHE A 191 -15.01 3.66 -15.94
CA PHE A 191 -14.45 2.86 -17.03
C PHE A 191 -15.55 2.09 -17.76
N VAL A 192 -16.43 1.41 -17.02
CA VAL A 192 -17.56 0.66 -17.60
C VAL A 192 -18.58 1.58 -18.25
N TYR A 193 -18.80 2.78 -17.69
CA TYR A 193 -19.64 3.79 -18.33
C TYR A 193 -19.08 4.24 -19.69
N LEU A 194 -17.77 4.52 -19.77
CA LEU A 194 -17.09 4.88 -21.03
C LEU A 194 -17.07 3.73 -22.02
N TYR A 195 -16.88 2.50 -21.54
CA TYR A 195 -16.99 1.28 -22.36
C TYR A 195 -18.39 1.14 -22.99
N LYS A 196 -19.43 1.29 -22.18
CA LYS A 196 -20.81 1.23 -22.67
C LYS A 196 -21.13 2.30 -23.70
N LYS A 197 -20.57 3.50 -23.52
CA LYS A 197 -20.63 4.61 -24.47
C LYS A 197 -19.93 4.27 -25.79
N ALA A 198 -18.76 3.64 -25.74
CA ALA A 198 -18.04 3.23 -26.96
C ALA A 198 -18.75 2.13 -27.78
N ARG A 199 -19.68 1.39 -27.16
CA ARG A 199 -20.49 0.35 -27.82
C ARG A 199 -21.96 0.75 -28.03
N ASP A 200 -22.30 2.04 -27.95
CA ASP A 200 -23.67 2.57 -28.14
C ASP A 200 -24.75 1.80 -27.35
N SER A 201 -24.40 1.38 -26.14
CA SER A 201 -25.28 0.59 -25.28
C SER A 201 -25.95 1.44 -24.20
N SER A 202 -26.94 0.89 -23.49
CA SER A 202 -27.66 1.59 -22.41
C SER A 202 -26.69 2.24 -21.39
N LEU A 203 -26.69 3.57 -21.36
CA LEU A 203 -25.88 4.42 -20.49
C LEU A 203 -26.41 4.57 -19.05
N ASN A 204 -27.37 3.73 -18.62
CA ASN A 204 -27.83 3.73 -17.24
C ASN A 204 -26.69 3.32 -16.28
N TRP A 205 -26.22 4.31 -15.51
CA TRP A 205 -25.15 4.17 -14.53
C TRP A 205 -25.51 3.24 -13.36
N PHE A 206 -26.77 3.25 -12.91
CA PHE A 206 -27.27 2.43 -11.80
C PHE A 206 -27.46 0.94 -12.14
N LYS A 207 -26.90 0.47 -13.27
CA LYS A 207 -26.87 -0.94 -13.66
C LYS A 207 -25.44 -1.48 -13.58
N SER A 208 -24.87 -1.89 -14.71
CA SER A 208 -23.53 -2.48 -14.73
C SER A 208 -22.41 -1.56 -14.23
N PRO A 209 -22.41 -0.22 -14.46
CA PRO A 209 -21.36 0.63 -13.90
C PRO A 209 -21.33 0.59 -12.37
N LEU A 210 -22.48 0.76 -11.72
CA LEU A 210 -22.62 0.64 -10.26
C LEU A 210 -22.19 -0.74 -9.76
N PHE A 211 -22.72 -1.82 -10.37
CA PHE A 211 -22.40 -3.18 -9.95
C PHE A 211 -20.91 -3.48 -10.07
N ILE A 212 -20.27 -3.09 -11.18
CA ILE A 212 -18.84 -3.32 -11.37
C ILE A 212 -17.99 -2.46 -10.44
N GLY A 213 -18.41 -1.22 -10.15
CA GLY A 213 -17.76 -0.42 -9.10
C GLY A 213 -17.73 -1.16 -7.75
N ILE A 214 -18.87 -1.70 -7.31
CA ILE A 214 -18.97 -2.46 -6.05
C ILE A 214 -18.20 -3.77 -6.13
N PHE A 215 -18.32 -4.50 -7.25
CA PHE A 215 -17.60 -5.75 -7.45
C PHE A 215 -16.08 -5.56 -7.49
N SER A 216 -15.56 -4.45 -8.03
CA SER A 216 -14.13 -4.15 -7.98
C SER A 216 -13.64 -3.86 -6.56
N ILE A 217 -14.43 -3.18 -5.72
CA ILE A 217 -14.10 -3.05 -4.29
C ILE A 217 -14.00 -4.45 -3.68
N PHE A 218 -15.01 -5.29 -3.94
CA PHE A 218 -15.03 -6.65 -3.45
C PHE A 218 -13.80 -7.45 -3.92
N SER A 219 -13.53 -7.52 -5.23
CA SER A 219 -12.46 -8.35 -5.79
C SER A 219 -11.06 -7.94 -5.34
N ILE A 220 -10.82 -6.65 -5.08
CA ILE A 220 -9.50 -6.14 -4.72
C ILE A 220 -9.33 -6.12 -3.20
N LEU A 221 -10.29 -5.56 -2.46
CA LEU A 221 -10.14 -5.23 -1.04
C LEU A 221 -10.77 -6.23 -0.08
N ILE A 222 -11.76 -7.01 -0.51
CA ILE A 222 -12.54 -7.89 0.37
C ILE A 222 -12.30 -9.35 0.05
N PHE A 223 -12.24 -9.73 -1.21
CA PHE A 223 -12.11 -11.11 -1.66
C PHE A 223 -10.92 -11.77 -0.97
N GLY A 224 -11.15 -12.87 -0.28
CA GLY A 224 -10.07 -13.72 0.22
C GLY A 224 -9.81 -14.88 -0.73
N ASN A 225 -8.60 -15.43 -0.66
CA ASN A 225 -8.19 -16.49 -1.58
C ASN A 225 -8.92 -17.82 -1.33
N PHE A 226 -8.72 -18.76 -2.26
CA PHE A 226 -9.45 -20.03 -2.29
C PHE A 226 -9.14 -20.95 -1.10
N ASP A 227 -8.06 -20.72 -0.36
CA ASP A 227 -7.71 -21.52 0.83
C ASP A 227 -8.79 -21.42 1.92
N GLY A 228 -9.56 -20.33 1.98
CA GLY A 228 -10.71 -20.24 2.90
C GLY A 228 -11.70 -21.40 2.71
N LEU A 229 -11.99 -21.80 1.46
CA LEU A 229 -12.82 -22.96 1.17
C LEU A 229 -12.13 -24.26 1.57
N VAL A 230 -10.82 -24.38 1.29
CA VAL A 230 -10.03 -25.56 1.64
C VAL A 230 -10.05 -25.80 3.16
N GLN A 231 -9.90 -24.74 3.95
CA GLN A 231 -9.98 -24.82 5.41
C GLN A 231 -11.39 -25.22 5.88
N LEU A 232 -12.45 -24.63 5.32
CA LEU A 232 -13.82 -25.03 5.66
C LEU A 232 -14.08 -26.51 5.35
N PHE A 233 -13.62 -26.98 4.20
CA PHE A 233 -13.71 -28.39 3.84
C PHE A 233 -12.97 -29.26 4.86
N ASN A 234 -11.74 -28.89 5.23
CA ASN A 234 -10.98 -29.64 6.23
C ASN A 234 -11.67 -29.65 7.61
N ILE A 235 -12.29 -28.54 8.03
CA ILE A 235 -13.06 -28.47 9.28
C ILE A 235 -14.30 -29.37 9.21
N MET A 236 -15.04 -29.36 8.08
CA MET A 236 -16.23 -30.20 7.90
C MET A 236 -15.94 -31.70 7.92
N PHE A 237 -14.70 -32.11 7.62
CA PHE A 237 -14.27 -33.51 7.59
C PHE A 237 -13.30 -33.85 8.74
N ASP A 238 -13.30 -33.08 9.83
CA ASP A 238 -12.49 -33.30 11.04
C ASP A 238 -10.97 -33.44 10.76
N ARG A 239 -10.47 -32.74 9.74
CA ARG A 239 -9.03 -32.67 9.38
C ARG A 239 -8.34 -31.42 9.93
N GLN A 240 -9.10 -30.50 10.50
CA GLN A 240 -8.63 -29.22 11.03
C GLN A 240 -9.59 -28.72 12.12
N ASP A 241 -9.07 -28.33 13.28
CA ASP A 241 -9.90 -27.98 14.44
C ASP A 241 -10.53 -26.58 14.36
N PHE A 242 -9.79 -25.60 13.84
CA PHE A 242 -10.20 -24.20 13.80
C PHE A 242 -9.74 -23.50 12.53
N PHE A 243 -10.43 -22.43 12.14
CA PHE A 243 -10.07 -21.60 10.99
C PHE A 243 -8.83 -20.76 11.30
N ASP A 244 -7.73 -20.98 10.56
CA ASP A 244 -6.49 -20.24 10.69
C ASP A 244 -6.45 -19.07 9.70
N TYR A 245 -6.72 -17.87 10.20
CA TYR A 245 -6.69 -16.66 9.38
C TYR A 245 -5.28 -16.31 8.89
N TRP A 246 -4.22 -16.74 9.59
CA TRP A 246 -2.82 -16.44 9.26
C TRP A 246 -2.30 -17.32 8.13
N ARG A 247 -2.74 -18.57 8.08
CA ARG A 247 -2.34 -19.57 7.07
C ARG A 247 -2.56 -19.08 5.64
N SER A 248 -3.71 -18.47 5.35
CA SER A 248 -4.08 -18.13 3.96
C SER A 248 -3.14 -17.11 3.31
N THR A 249 -2.30 -16.41 4.06
CA THR A 249 -1.29 -15.48 3.53
C THR A 249 0.13 -16.06 3.50
N ARG A 250 0.27 -17.37 3.75
CA ARG A 250 1.54 -18.12 3.75
C ARG A 250 1.44 -19.44 2.97
N LEU A 251 0.54 -19.50 1.98
CA LEU A 251 0.29 -20.69 1.16
C LEU A 251 1.51 -21.12 0.33
N ILE A 252 2.38 -20.17 -0.05
CA ILE A 252 3.59 -20.48 -0.79
C ILE A 252 4.63 -21.09 0.16
N SER A 253 4.90 -20.45 1.31
CA SER A 253 5.90 -20.93 2.28
C SER A 253 5.57 -22.27 2.94
N MET A 254 4.29 -22.67 2.94
CA MET A 254 3.90 -24.02 3.38
C MET A 254 4.46 -25.13 2.47
N ASN A 255 4.75 -24.79 1.21
CA ASN A 255 5.14 -25.72 0.15
C ASN A 255 6.49 -25.34 -0.51
N SER A 256 7.16 -24.30 0.00
CA SER A 256 8.43 -23.75 -0.49
C SER A 256 9.33 -23.40 0.69
N SER A 257 10.65 -23.53 0.51
CA SER A 257 11.64 -23.12 1.51
C SER A 257 12.02 -21.63 1.46
N GLY A 258 11.33 -20.83 0.62
CA GLY A 258 11.64 -19.42 0.41
C GLY A 258 11.10 -18.46 1.46
N LEU A 259 10.42 -18.98 2.50
CA LEU A 259 9.80 -18.21 3.59
C LEU A 259 8.80 -17.14 3.10
N GLU A 260 8.16 -17.38 1.97
CA GLU A 260 7.34 -16.42 1.25
C GLU A 260 6.11 -15.96 2.03
N ILE A 261 5.87 -14.65 2.02
CA ILE A 261 4.62 -14.05 2.47
C ILE A 261 3.79 -13.67 1.23
N ASN A 262 2.52 -14.05 1.21
CA ASN A 262 1.58 -13.79 0.11
C ASN A 262 0.30 -13.11 0.60
N GLU A 263 0.44 -11.96 1.29
CA GLU A 263 -0.72 -11.20 1.76
C GLU A 263 -1.55 -10.64 0.62
N PHE A 264 -2.81 -10.37 0.92
CA PHE A 264 -3.77 -9.71 0.04
C PHE A 264 -4.49 -8.62 0.83
N PRO A 265 -5.07 -7.60 0.17
CA PRO A 265 -5.51 -6.37 0.83
C PRO A 265 -6.45 -6.59 2.01
N PHE A 266 -7.41 -7.54 1.94
CA PHE A 266 -8.30 -7.80 3.06
C PHE A 266 -7.53 -8.24 4.32
N PHE A 267 -6.53 -9.12 4.20
CA PHE A 267 -5.67 -9.50 5.32
C PHE A 267 -4.91 -8.29 5.84
N THR A 268 -4.30 -7.48 4.96
CA THR A 268 -3.54 -6.29 5.35
C THR A 268 -4.39 -5.31 6.20
N PHE A 269 -5.63 -5.03 5.79
CA PHE A 269 -6.53 -4.16 6.56
C PHE A 269 -7.05 -4.82 7.85
N LEU A 270 -7.23 -6.15 7.86
CA LEU A 270 -7.65 -6.91 9.04
C LEU A 270 -6.52 -7.04 10.08
N PHE A 271 -5.29 -7.26 9.61
CA PHE A 271 -4.09 -7.34 10.43
C PHE A 271 -3.77 -5.96 11.03
N ALA A 272 -3.97 -4.92 10.22
CA ALA A 272 -3.95 -3.51 10.56
C ALA A 272 -2.57 -2.97 10.97
N ASP A 273 -1.56 -3.29 10.19
CA ASP A 273 -0.26 -2.60 10.23
C ASP A 273 -0.39 -1.34 9.36
N LEU A 274 -0.01 -0.18 9.89
CA LEU A 274 -0.07 1.11 9.18
C LEU A 274 1.16 1.25 8.27
N HIS A 275 1.41 0.18 7.55
CA HIS A 275 2.64 -0.03 6.83
C HIS A 275 2.55 0.53 5.42
N ALA A 276 3.70 0.70 4.79
CA ALA A 276 3.83 1.31 3.47
C ALA A 276 2.95 0.69 2.37
N HIS A 277 2.86 -0.63 2.32
CA HIS A 277 2.07 -1.33 1.29
C HIS A 277 0.55 -1.08 1.45
N LEU A 278 0.05 -0.83 2.68
CA LEU A 278 -1.34 -0.44 2.93
C LEU A 278 -1.58 0.99 2.44
N LEU A 279 -0.69 1.91 2.83
CA LEU A 279 -0.80 3.33 2.54
C LEU A 279 -0.60 3.64 1.04
N SER A 280 0.10 2.76 0.30
CA SER A 280 0.33 2.91 -1.14
C SER A 280 -0.86 2.50 -2.01
N ILE A 281 -1.79 1.67 -1.52
CA ILE A 281 -2.96 1.17 -2.30
C ILE A 281 -3.74 2.30 -2.98
N PRO A 282 -4.24 3.33 -2.26
CA PRO A 282 -5.02 4.38 -2.92
C PRO A 282 -4.18 5.23 -3.88
N ILE A 283 -2.87 5.35 -3.66
CA ILE A 283 -1.95 6.08 -4.55
C ILE A 283 -1.75 5.30 -5.85
N MET A 284 -1.46 4.00 -5.77
CA MET A 284 -1.23 3.16 -6.96
C MET A 284 -2.48 3.13 -7.86
N ILE A 285 -3.67 2.99 -7.28
CA ILE A 285 -4.92 2.96 -8.04
C ILE A 285 -5.24 4.35 -8.62
N SER A 286 -4.84 5.42 -7.93
CA SER A 286 -4.89 6.78 -8.47
C SER A 286 -3.98 6.95 -9.70
N ILE A 287 -2.74 6.41 -9.65
CA ILE A 287 -1.81 6.44 -10.78
C ILE A 287 -2.39 5.67 -11.97
N ILE A 288 -2.93 4.47 -11.74
CA ILE A 288 -3.63 3.69 -12.78
C ILE A 288 -4.79 4.52 -13.38
N SER A 289 -5.60 5.15 -12.53
CA SER A 289 -6.78 5.91 -12.97
C SER A 289 -6.43 7.15 -13.76
N VAL A 290 -5.46 7.94 -13.29
CA VAL A 290 -5.02 9.18 -13.97
C VAL A 290 -4.22 8.84 -15.23
N SER A 291 -3.46 7.74 -15.23
CA SER A 291 -2.79 7.24 -16.44
C SER A 291 -3.80 6.81 -17.49
N PHE A 292 -4.89 6.15 -17.09
CA PHE A 292 -5.99 5.86 -18.00
C PHE A 292 -6.64 7.13 -18.54
N ILE A 293 -6.90 8.14 -17.68
CA ILE A 293 -7.47 9.42 -18.11
C ILE A 293 -6.57 10.10 -19.13
N PHE A 294 -5.25 10.14 -18.89
CA PHE A 294 -4.27 10.67 -19.82
C PHE A 294 -4.39 9.98 -21.18
N TYR A 295 -4.36 8.64 -21.20
CA TYR A 295 -4.50 7.84 -22.42
C TYR A 295 -5.84 8.05 -23.14
N TYR A 296 -6.95 7.97 -22.40
CA TYR A 296 -8.30 7.99 -22.97
C TYR A 296 -8.69 9.37 -23.50
N GLN A 297 -8.25 10.45 -22.85
CA GLN A 297 -8.57 11.82 -23.23
C GLN A 297 -7.48 12.46 -24.10
N PHE A 298 -6.46 11.71 -24.51
CA PHE A 298 -5.38 12.25 -25.33
C PHE A 298 -5.89 12.57 -26.75
N PHE A 299 -5.78 13.83 -27.15
CA PHE A 299 -6.00 14.27 -28.53
C PHE A 299 -4.84 15.14 -28.98
N GLU A 300 -4.37 14.94 -30.22
CA GLU A 300 -3.20 15.68 -30.71
C GLU A 300 -3.42 17.19 -30.79
N ASN A 301 -4.64 17.62 -31.07
CA ASN A 301 -5.03 19.04 -31.15
C ASN A 301 -5.27 19.68 -29.79
N ASP A 302 -5.26 18.90 -28.69
CA ASP A 302 -5.36 19.47 -27.36
C ASP A 302 -4.12 20.30 -27.02
N SER A 303 -4.31 21.29 -26.14
CA SER A 303 -3.22 22.12 -25.65
C SER A 303 -2.12 21.27 -25.01
N LYS A 304 -0.87 21.45 -25.46
CA LYS A 304 0.32 20.82 -24.84
C LYS A 304 0.35 21.05 -23.33
N TYR A 305 -0.08 22.22 -22.85
CA TYR A 305 -0.12 22.54 -21.42
C TYR A 305 -1.08 21.64 -20.63
N LYS A 306 -2.19 21.18 -21.22
CA LYS A 306 -3.10 20.21 -20.60
C LYS A 306 -2.38 18.89 -20.35
N HIS A 307 -1.69 18.36 -21.35
CA HIS A 307 -0.94 17.10 -21.23
C HIS A 307 0.18 17.23 -20.20
N LEU A 308 0.94 18.32 -20.22
CA LEU A 308 1.99 18.58 -19.24
C LEU A 308 1.43 18.69 -17.82
N ALA A 309 0.30 19.35 -17.61
CA ALA A 309 -0.33 19.46 -16.30
C ALA A 309 -0.76 18.09 -15.73
N ILE A 310 -1.36 17.23 -16.56
CA ILE A 310 -1.71 15.85 -16.15
C ILE A 310 -0.45 15.05 -15.80
N LEU A 311 0.59 15.15 -16.62
CA LEU A 311 1.86 14.46 -16.37
C LEU A 311 2.59 15.00 -15.13
N SER A 312 2.50 16.29 -14.83
CA SER A 312 3.03 16.85 -13.58
C SER A 312 2.30 16.31 -12.36
N PHE A 313 0.97 16.12 -12.45
CA PHE A 313 0.22 15.48 -11.38
C PHE A 313 0.52 13.98 -11.27
N LEU A 314 0.71 13.28 -12.38
CA LEU A 314 1.21 11.89 -12.36
C LEU A 314 2.61 11.81 -11.75
N ALA A 315 3.51 12.73 -12.08
CA ALA A 315 4.85 12.81 -11.50
C ALA A 315 4.80 13.03 -9.97
N LEU A 316 3.88 13.89 -9.51
CA LEU A 316 3.60 14.06 -8.08
C LEU A 316 3.14 12.74 -7.44
N LEU A 317 2.15 12.05 -8.01
CA LEU A 317 1.66 10.78 -7.47
C LEU A 317 2.74 9.69 -7.44
N THR A 318 3.54 9.58 -8.50
CA THR A 318 4.65 8.62 -8.60
C THR A 318 5.75 8.93 -7.59
N GLY A 319 6.07 10.21 -7.37
CA GLY A 319 6.96 10.62 -6.29
C GLY A 319 6.38 10.31 -4.90
N CYS A 320 5.07 10.49 -4.70
CA CYS A 320 4.40 10.09 -3.46
C CYS A 320 4.48 8.58 -3.23
N ILE A 321 4.38 7.77 -4.29
CA ILE A 321 4.67 6.33 -4.21
C ILE A 321 6.10 6.10 -3.76
N GLN A 322 7.09 6.77 -4.36
CA GLN A 322 8.49 6.63 -3.95
C GLN A 322 8.68 6.92 -2.46
N GLY A 323 8.09 8.01 -1.97
CA GLY A 323 8.15 8.39 -0.57
C GLY A 323 7.27 7.55 0.36
N THR A 324 6.34 6.72 -0.14
CA THR A 324 5.40 5.91 0.67
C THR A 324 5.73 4.43 0.66
N ASN A 325 6.13 3.89 -0.48
CA ASN A 325 6.57 2.52 -0.69
C ASN A 325 7.49 2.47 -1.93
N THR A 326 8.80 2.61 -1.73
CA THR A 326 9.78 2.65 -2.83
C THR A 326 9.74 1.41 -3.74
N TRP A 327 9.28 0.26 -3.24
CA TRP A 327 9.16 -0.97 -4.03
C TRP A 327 8.12 -0.88 -5.14
N ASP A 328 7.11 -0.02 -4.97
CA ASP A 328 6.06 0.21 -5.96
C ASP A 328 6.49 1.23 -7.04
N TYR A 329 7.60 1.94 -6.82
CA TYR A 329 8.07 3.02 -7.70
C TYR A 329 8.34 2.55 -9.14
N PRO A 330 9.08 1.45 -9.40
CA PRO A 330 9.31 0.99 -10.77
C PRO A 330 8.02 0.63 -11.53
N LEU A 331 7.07 0.00 -10.84
CA LEU A 331 5.78 -0.36 -11.43
C LEU A 331 4.95 0.90 -11.77
N SER A 332 4.96 1.91 -10.90
CA SER A 332 4.27 3.17 -11.16
C SER A 332 4.84 3.92 -12.37
N LEU A 333 6.17 3.98 -12.52
CA LEU A 333 6.84 4.51 -13.70
C LEU A 333 6.41 3.75 -14.96
N PHE A 334 6.44 2.42 -14.91
CA PHE A 334 6.08 1.57 -16.05
C PHE A 334 4.65 1.84 -16.55
N ILE A 335 3.67 1.91 -15.64
CA ILE A 335 2.26 2.15 -15.99
C ILE A 335 2.09 3.50 -16.71
N VAL A 336 2.73 4.57 -16.20
CA VAL A 336 2.66 5.90 -16.82
C VAL A 336 3.34 5.91 -18.19
N LEU A 337 4.53 5.30 -18.31
CA LEU A 337 5.27 5.23 -19.57
C LEU A 337 4.49 4.47 -20.65
N VAL A 338 3.81 3.38 -20.28
CA VAL A 338 2.94 2.65 -21.23
C VAL A 338 1.71 3.47 -21.60
N SER A 339 1.12 4.22 -20.67
CA SER A 339 0.04 5.16 -20.98
C SER A 339 0.46 6.22 -22.01
N ILE A 340 1.66 6.81 -21.84
CA ILE A 340 2.25 7.73 -22.82
C ILE A 340 2.40 7.02 -24.17
N PHE A 341 3.00 5.82 -24.19
CA PHE A 341 3.17 5.04 -25.41
C PHE A 341 1.85 4.76 -26.15
N PHE A 342 0.82 4.30 -25.42
CA PHE A 342 -0.52 4.04 -25.98
C PHE A 342 -1.20 5.30 -26.51
N SER A 343 -0.93 6.46 -25.93
CA SER A 343 -1.50 7.74 -26.39
C SER A 343 -1.02 8.12 -27.80
N PHE A 344 0.24 7.82 -28.13
CA PHE A 344 0.84 8.21 -29.42
C PHE A 344 0.74 7.14 -30.52
N ILE A 345 0.60 5.86 -30.17
CA ILE A 345 0.65 4.78 -31.18
C ILE A 345 -0.52 4.87 -32.18
N PHE A 346 -1.70 5.33 -31.73
CA PHE A 346 -2.92 5.43 -32.53
C PHE A 346 -3.09 6.76 -33.28
N LEU A 347 -2.16 7.70 -33.17
CA LEU A 347 -2.22 8.96 -33.92
C LEU A 347 -1.88 8.77 -35.40
N ASP A 348 -2.48 9.54 -36.28
CA ASP A 348 -2.17 9.52 -37.71
C ASP A 348 -1.06 10.51 -38.07
N ILE A 349 0.14 10.24 -37.56
CA ILE A 349 1.35 11.05 -37.79
C ILE A 349 2.55 10.17 -38.15
N LYS A 350 3.59 10.78 -38.73
CA LYS A 350 4.82 10.07 -39.13
C LYS A 350 5.45 9.37 -37.92
N LYS A 351 5.99 8.16 -38.14
CA LYS A 351 6.61 7.33 -37.08
C LYS A 351 7.68 8.07 -36.29
N TYR A 352 8.50 8.85 -36.97
CA TYR A 352 9.57 9.65 -36.35
C TYR A 352 9.01 10.71 -35.38
N ASP A 353 7.90 11.36 -35.73
CA ASP A 353 7.25 12.35 -34.87
C ASP A 353 6.58 11.71 -33.65
N LYS A 354 6.00 10.50 -33.80
CA LYS A 354 5.52 9.70 -32.66
C LYS A 354 6.64 9.44 -31.67
N PHE A 355 7.79 8.95 -32.15
CA PHE A 355 8.94 8.61 -31.31
C PHE A 355 9.47 9.84 -30.56
N LYS A 356 9.64 10.98 -31.25
CA LYS A 356 10.02 12.25 -30.63
C LYS A 356 9.06 12.67 -29.52
N LYS A 357 7.75 12.62 -29.77
CA LYS A 357 6.74 13.00 -28.77
C LYS A 357 6.76 12.05 -27.57
N ILE A 358 6.83 10.73 -27.79
CA ILE A 358 6.93 9.75 -26.71
C ILE A 358 8.15 10.05 -25.82
N ILE A 359 9.33 10.24 -26.42
CA ILE A 359 10.54 10.59 -25.66
C ILE A 359 10.35 11.89 -24.89
N PHE A 360 9.84 12.94 -25.53
CA PHE A 360 9.65 14.24 -24.88
C PHE A 360 8.74 14.13 -23.65
N TYR A 361 7.56 13.50 -23.77
CA TYR A 361 6.62 13.38 -22.66
C TYR A 361 7.13 12.43 -21.57
N SER A 362 7.82 11.34 -21.94
CA SER A 362 8.44 10.42 -20.97
C SER A 362 9.58 11.09 -20.20
N LEU A 363 10.46 11.84 -20.87
CA LEU A 363 11.53 12.60 -20.21
C LEU A 363 10.96 13.69 -19.31
N PHE A 364 9.97 14.45 -19.78
CA PHE A 364 9.30 15.45 -18.95
C PHE A 364 8.73 14.82 -17.67
N TYR A 365 7.97 13.74 -17.79
CA TYR A 365 7.41 13.03 -16.64
C TYR A 365 8.48 12.55 -15.65
N PHE A 366 9.55 11.91 -16.16
CA PHE A 366 10.62 11.39 -15.33
C PHE A 366 11.38 12.52 -14.61
N ILE A 367 11.76 13.58 -15.33
CA ILE A 367 12.44 14.75 -14.77
C ILE A 367 11.56 15.43 -13.72
N MET A 368 10.27 15.64 -14.00
CA MET A 368 9.37 16.26 -13.03
C MET A 368 9.20 15.42 -11.77
N THR A 369 9.23 14.08 -11.87
CA THR A 369 9.19 13.19 -10.70
C THR A 369 10.43 13.43 -9.82
N LYS A 370 11.61 13.52 -10.44
CA LYS A 370 12.88 13.81 -9.74
C LYS A 370 12.95 15.21 -9.15
N ILE A 371 12.41 16.22 -9.83
CA ILE A 371 12.36 17.59 -9.30
C ILE A 371 11.46 17.66 -8.06
N LEU A 372 10.26 17.09 -8.12
CA LEU A 372 9.28 17.20 -7.02
C LEU A 372 9.73 16.47 -5.75
N PHE A 373 10.51 15.40 -5.88
CA PHE A 373 10.99 14.58 -4.76
C PHE A 373 12.51 14.66 -4.56
N TYR A 374 13.16 15.70 -5.08
CA TYR A 374 14.61 15.91 -4.95
C TYR A 374 15.07 15.89 -3.48
N ASN A 375 14.36 16.59 -2.59
CA ASN A 375 14.70 16.63 -1.16
C ASN A 375 14.59 15.25 -0.49
N PHE A 376 13.66 14.40 -0.95
CA PHE A 376 13.57 13.02 -0.48
C PHE A 376 14.80 12.22 -0.96
N ASP A 377 15.10 12.29 -2.26
CA ASP A 377 16.23 11.57 -2.87
C ASP A 377 17.60 11.95 -2.25
N GLN A 378 17.78 13.19 -1.82
CA GLN A 378 19.03 13.62 -1.16
C GLN A 378 19.22 13.04 0.25
N ASN A 379 18.13 12.74 0.95
CA ASN A 379 18.18 12.29 2.35
C ASN A 379 17.91 10.79 2.51
N PHE A 380 17.32 10.16 1.49
CA PHE A 380 17.01 8.74 1.49
C PHE A 380 18.19 7.94 0.94
N ILE A 381 18.82 7.17 1.82
CA ILE A 381 19.85 6.20 1.44
C ILE A 381 19.12 4.93 0.99
N MET A 382 19.12 4.69 -0.31
CA MET A 382 18.59 3.45 -0.87
C MET A 382 19.57 2.30 -0.60
N PRO A 383 19.11 1.15 -0.07
CA PRO A 383 19.92 -0.06 -0.01
C PRO A 383 20.43 -0.46 -1.40
N GLU A 384 21.54 -1.20 -1.47
CA GLU A 384 22.10 -1.68 -2.74
C GLU A 384 21.04 -2.49 -3.51
N VAL A 385 20.63 -1.98 -4.68
CA VAL A 385 19.69 -2.67 -5.55
C VAL A 385 20.46 -3.63 -6.45
N GLY A 386 20.42 -4.91 -6.11
CA GLY A 386 20.88 -5.99 -6.96
C GLY A 386 19.79 -7.03 -7.20
N ILE A 387 19.92 -7.75 -8.31
CA ILE A 387 19.02 -8.85 -8.67
C ILE A 387 19.88 -10.11 -8.86
N SER A 388 19.42 -11.21 -8.29
CA SER A 388 19.98 -12.55 -8.45
C SER A 388 18.94 -13.50 -9.06
N LEU A 389 19.40 -14.63 -9.60
CA LEU A 389 18.49 -15.69 -10.08
C LEU A 389 17.84 -16.39 -8.89
N SER A 390 16.54 -16.64 -8.97
CA SER A 390 15.79 -17.35 -7.93
C SER A 390 16.22 -18.82 -7.85
N ASN A 391 16.55 -19.27 -6.63
CA ASN A 391 16.76 -20.69 -6.33
C ASN A 391 15.45 -21.42 -5.97
N TRP A 392 14.36 -20.68 -5.76
CA TRP A 392 13.07 -21.21 -5.32
C TRP A 392 12.03 -21.12 -6.43
N LYS A 393 11.01 -22.00 -6.35
CA LYS A 393 9.92 -22.08 -7.33
C LYS A 393 8.59 -21.92 -6.62
N THR A 394 7.67 -21.16 -7.21
CA THR A 394 6.31 -21.06 -6.64
C THR A 394 5.51 -22.32 -6.98
N PRO A 395 4.93 -23.03 -5.99
CA PRO A 395 4.08 -24.20 -6.24
C PRO A 395 2.79 -23.80 -6.97
N ILE A 396 2.47 -24.51 -8.06
CA ILE A 396 1.35 -24.15 -8.94
C ILE A 396 -0.01 -24.18 -8.23
N PHE A 397 -0.22 -25.12 -7.30
CA PHE A 397 -1.48 -25.19 -6.55
C PHE A 397 -1.65 -24.00 -5.60
N SER A 398 -0.58 -23.56 -4.93
CA SER A 398 -0.61 -22.38 -4.06
C SER A 398 -0.98 -21.12 -4.86
N ILE A 399 -0.35 -20.91 -6.03
CA ILE A 399 -0.63 -19.70 -6.82
C ILE A 399 -2.00 -19.72 -7.48
N VAL A 400 -2.52 -20.90 -7.86
CA VAL A 400 -3.90 -21.03 -8.36
C VAL A 400 -4.91 -20.70 -7.26
N GLN A 401 -4.67 -21.10 -6.01
CA GLN A 401 -5.54 -20.74 -4.88
C GLN A 401 -5.52 -19.22 -4.62
N ILE A 402 -4.34 -18.60 -4.69
CA ILE A 402 -4.17 -17.15 -4.52
C ILE A 402 -4.88 -16.39 -5.66
N SER A 403 -4.59 -16.74 -6.90
CA SER A 403 -5.04 -16.01 -8.10
C SER A 403 -6.34 -16.59 -8.70
N PHE A 404 -7.14 -17.32 -7.91
CA PHE A 404 -8.28 -18.07 -8.41
C PHE A 404 -9.31 -17.19 -9.14
N LEU A 405 -9.70 -16.07 -8.53
CA LEU A 405 -10.70 -15.15 -9.10
C LEU A 405 -10.29 -14.58 -10.47
N PRO A 406 -9.12 -13.94 -10.63
CA PRO A 406 -8.74 -13.38 -11.92
C PRO A 406 -8.53 -14.47 -12.97
N ILE A 407 -7.94 -15.62 -12.63
CA ILE A 407 -7.77 -16.75 -13.56
C ILE A 407 -9.15 -17.22 -14.07
N ALA A 408 -10.10 -17.45 -13.17
CA ALA A 408 -11.44 -17.90 -13.53
C ALA A 408 -12.15 -16.90 -14.46
N ILE A 409 -12.11 -15.61 -14.15
CA ILE A 409 -12.77 -14.58 -14.97
C ILE A 409 -12.11 -14.45 -16.35
N ILE A 410 -10.77 -14.47 -16.43
CA ILE A 410 -10.04 -14.42 -17.72
C ILE A 410 -10.46 -15.58 -18.60
N LEU A 411 -10.49 -16.80 -18.06
CA LEU A 411 -10.87 -18.01 -18.81
C LEU A 411 -12.35 -17.96 -19.24
N LEU A 412 -13.26 -17.59 -18.34
CA LEU A 412 -14.69 -17.48 -18.66
C LEU A 412 -14.95 -16.43 -19.74
N PHE A 413 -14.34 -15.25 -19.63
CA PHE A 413 -14.42 -14.21 -20.65
C PHE A 413 -13.88 -14.70 -22.00
N THR A 414 -12.71 -15.35 -21.99
CA THR A 414 -12.06 -15.89 -23.19
C THR A 414 -12.96 -16.90 -23.92
N ILE A 415 -13.56 -17.84 -23.17
CA ILE A 415 -14.49 -18.84 -23.72
C ILE A 415 -15.70 -18.15 -24.36
N ILE A 416 -16.30 -17.16 -23.68
CA ILE A 416 -17.44 -16.41 -24.21
C ILE A 416 -17.03 -15.62 -25.46
N TYR A 417 -15.89 -14.94 -25.44
CA TYR A 417 -15.41 -14.14 -26.56
C TYR A 417 -15.19 -15.00 -27.82
N PHE A 418 -14.43 -16.09 -27.72
CA PHE A 418 -14.13 -16.96 -28.87
C PHE A 418 -15.34 -17.72 -29.40
N LYS A 419 -16.26 -18.14 -28.52
CA LYS A 419 -17.53 -18.74 -28.97
C LYS A 419 -18.31 -17.79 -29.87
N ASN A 420 -18.35 -16.51 -29.53
CA ASN A 420 -19.05 -15.49 -30.30
C ASN A 420 -18.25 -14.96 -31.49
N LEU A 421 -16.92 -15.14 -31.50
CA LEU A 421 -16.06 -14.81 -32.64
C LEU A 421 -16.48 -15.53 -33.92
N SER A 422 -16.94 -16.78 -33.81
CA SER A 422 -17.47 -17.56 -34.94
C SER A 422 -18.66 -16.87 -35.63
N TYR A 423 -19.54 -16.22 -34.86
CA TYR A 423 -20.64 -15.41 -35.37
C TYR A 423 -20.16 -14.08 -35.94
N LYS A 424 -19.18 -13.44 -35.30
CA LYS A 424 -18.59 -12.17 -35.76
C LYS A 424 -17.87 -12.35 -37.10
N LYS A 425 -17.18 -13.46 -37.32
CA LYS A 425 -16.43 -13.78 -38.56
C LYS A 425 -17.29 -13.68 -39.83
N LYS A 426 -18.61 -13.87 -39.73
CA LYS A 426 -19.56 -13.73 -40.85
C LYS A 426 -19.62 -12.29 -41.41
N TYR A 427 -19.19 -11.29 -40.64
CA TYR A 427 -19.27 -9.87 -40.97
C TYR A 427 -17.91 -9.23 -41.28
N PHE A 428 -16.82 -10.01 -41.25
CA PHE A 428 -15.47 -9.52 -41.49
C PHE A 428 -14.90 -10.12 -42.78
N PRO A 429 -14.06 -9.36 -43.52
CA PRO A 429 -13.56 -9.78 -44.83
C PRO A 429 -12.71 -11.05 -44.75
N ASP A 430 -12.74 -11.86 -45.82
CA ASP A 430 -11.87 -13.01 -45.99
C ASP A 430 -10.40 -12.57 -45.99
N LEU A 431 -9.73 -12.81 -44.86
CA LEU A 431 -8.32 -12.51 -44.68
C LEU A 431 -7.47 -13.44 -45.56
N LYS A 432 -6.73 -12.87 -46.52
CA LYS A 432 -5.70 -13.59 -47.29
C LYS A 432 -4.48 -13.89 -46.41
N PHE A 433 -4.51 -15.03 -45.71
CA PHE A 433 -3.47 -15.45 -44.77
C PHE A 433 -2.17 -15.99 -45.41
N SER A 434 -2.06 -16.07 -46.74
CA SER A 434 -1.01 -16.88 -47.42
C SER A 434 0.43 -16.44 -47.12
N LEU A 435 0.70 -15.14 -46.95
CA LEU A 435 2.05 -14.60 -46.67
C LEU A 435 2.43 -14.58 -45.18
N ILE A 436 1.45 -14.64 -44.27
CA ILE A 436 1.65 -14.51 -42.82
C ILE A 436 1.61 -15.89 -42.13
N LYS A 437 1.00 -16.89 -42.78
CA LYS A 437 0.81 -18.24 -42.26
C LYS A 437 2.10 -18.90 -41.78
N ASN A 438 3.18 -18.85 -42.57
CA ASN A 438 4.45 -19.50 -42.20
C ASN A 438 5.13 -18.81 -41.01
N LYS A 439 5.05 -17.48 -40.89
CA LYS A 439 5.58 -16.73 -39.75
C LYS A 439 4.80 -17.01 -38.46
N ILE A 440 3.47 -17.12 -38.56
CA ILE A 440 2.62 -17.50 -37.42
C ILE A 440 2.90 -18.93 -36.97
N ILE A 441 3.01 -19.88 -37.90
CA ILE A 441 3.33 -21.28 -37.58
C ILE A 441 4.69 -21.37 -36.88
N LEU A 442 5.73 -20.69 -37.40
CA LEU A 442 7.05 -20.66 -36.76
C LEU A 442 6.99 -20.07 -35.35
N LEU A 443 6.27 -18.95 -35.15
CA LEU A 443 6.09 -18.35 -33.83
C LEU A 443 5.37 -19.30 -32.86
N LEU A 444 4.32 -19.99 -33.31
CA LEU A 444 3.61 -20.98 -32.49
C LEU A 444 4.51 -22.16 -32.12
N LEU A 445 5.32 -22.66 -33.06
CA LEU A 445 6.28 -23.72 -32.79
C LEU A 445 7.34 -23.29 -31.77
N LEU A 446 7.85 -22.05 -31.88
CA LEU A 446 8.80 -21.49 -30.90
C LEU A 446 8.16 -21.35 -29.51
N ILE A 447 6.91 -20.90 -29.43
CA ILE A 447 6.16 -20.82 -28.16
C ILE A 447 5.96 -22.21 -27.57
N ILE A 448 5.54 -23.20 -28.37
CA ILE A 448 5.34 -24.58 -27.91
C ILE A 448 6.67 -25.17 -27.42
N LEU A 449 7.75 -25.00 -28.19
CA LEU A 449 9.09 -25.45 -27.80
C LEU A 449 9.52 -24.81 -26.47
N PHE A 450 9.33 -23.51 -26.32
CA PHE A 450 9.62 -22.79 -25.08
C PHE A 450 8.79 -23.34 -23.90
N MET A 451 7.49 -23.58 -24.09
CA MET A 451 6.62 -24.17 -23.06
C MET A 451 7.04 -25.61 -22.69
N VAL A 452 7.48 -26.41 -23.67
CA VAL A 452 7.99 -27.76 -23.43
C VAL A 452 9.29 -27.71 -22.63
N ILE A 453 10.21 -26.79 -22.94
CA ILE A 453 11.42 -26.57 -22.16
C ILE A 453 11.07 -26.21 -20.71
N LEU A 454 10.17 -25.25 -20.50
CA LEU A 454 9.71 -24.88 -19.15
C LEU A 454 9.06 -26.06 -18.40
N PHE A 455 8.34 -26.93 -19.12
CA PHE A 455 7.70 -28.11 -18.53
C PHE A 455 8.75 -29.09 -18.00
N PHE A 456 9.80 -29.39 -18.77
CA PHE A 456 10.90 -30.24 -18.33
C PHE A 456 11.75 -29.60 -17.21
N LEU A 457 11.75 -28.27 -17.09
CA LEU A 457 12.36 -27.55 -15.97
C LEU A 457 11.46 -27.49 -14.71
N ASN A 458 10.27 -28.09 -14.74
CA ASN A 458 9.26 -28.04 -13.69
C ASN A 458 8.85 -26.60 -13.30
N LEU A 459 8.78 -25.69 -14.29
CA LEU A 459 8.43 -24.28 -14.10
C LEU A 459 6.93 -24.03 -14.37
N TYR A 460 6.06 -24.81 -13.71
CA TYR A 460 4.63 -24.84 -14.01
C TYR A 460 3.91 -23.50 -13.80
N THR A 461 4.30 -22.72 -12.78
CA THR A 461 3.74 -21.38 -12.54
C THR A 461 4.04 -20.42 -13.68
N ILE A 462 5.27 -20.47 -14.22
CA ILE A 462 5.66 -19.67 -15.39
C ILE A 462 4.86 -20.09 -16.62
N ILE A 463 4.64 -21.39 -16.84
CA ILE A 463 3.83 -21.90 -17.95
C ILE A 463 2.38 -21.41 -17.85
N LEU A 464 1.76 -21.51 -16.66
CA LEU A 464 0.39 -21.09 -16.42
C LEU A 464 0.20 -19.61 -16.76
N PHE A 465 1.03 -18.74 -16.16
CA PHE A 465 0.89 -17.31 -16.37
C PHE A 465 1.31 -16.86 -17.77
N SER A 466 2.34 -17.46 -18.36
CA SER A 466 2.72 -17.18 -19.75
C SER A 466 1.59 -17.55 -20.72
N THR A 467 0.92 -18.68 -20.49
CA THR A 467 -0.25 -19.08 -21.29
C THR A 467 -1.39 -18.07 -21.16
N LEU A 468 -1.69 -17.60 -19.95
CA LEU A 468 -2.71 -16.58 -19.72
C LEU A 468 -2.35 -15.24 -20.37
N VAL A 469 -1.07 -14.83 -20.32
CA VAL A 469 -0.58 -13.63 -21.02
C VAL A 469 -0.82 -13.76 -22.53
N LEU A 470 -0.45 -14.90 -23.12
CA LEU A 470 -0.66 -15.16 -24.54
C LEU A 470 -2.15 -15.13 -24.92
N ILE A 471 -3.02 -15.70 -24.08
CA ILE A 471 -4.48 -15.64 -24.27
C ILE A 471 -4.97 -14.19 -24.29
N VAL A 472 -4.61 -13.39 -23.28
CA VAL A 472 -5.05 -11.99 -23.19
C VAL A 472 -4.54 -11.16 -24.37
N LEU A 473 -3.25 -11.31 -24.72
CA LEU A 473 -2.66 -10.65 -25.89
C LEU A 473 -3.35 -11.08 -27.19
N PHE A 474 -3.65 -12.37 -27.34
CA PHE A 474 -4.35 -12.88 -28.52
C PHE A 474 -5.75 -12.27 -28.66
N VAL A 475 -6.51 -12.13 -27.56
CA VAL A 475 -7.80 -11.43 -27.58
C VAL A 475 -7.63 -9.96 -27.93
N ALA A 476 -6.65 -9.26 -27.36
CA ALA A 476 -6.40 -7.85 -27.64
C ALA A 476 -6.06 -7.60 -29.11
N VAL A 477 -5.15 -8.41 -29.65
CA VAL A 477 -4.75 -8.40 -31.06
C VAL A 477 -5.95 -8.69 -31.96
N THR A 478 -6.77 -9.68 -31.61
CA THR A 478 -7.99 -10.00 -32.36
C THR A 478 -8.97 -8.83 -32.37
N LYS A 479 -9.22 -8.18 -31.22
CA LYS A 479 -10.11 -7.01 -31.14
C LYS A 479 -9.61 -5.84 -31.99
N LEU A 480 -8.29 -5.60 -32.01
CA LEU A 480 -7.67 -4.57 -32.85
C LEU A 480 -7.81 -4.90 -34.34
N PHE A 481 -7.54 -6.15 -34.74
CA PHE A 481 -7.67 -6.58 -36.13
C PHE A 481 -9.11 -6.53 -36.64
N LEU A 482 -10.08 -6.80 -35.76
CA LEU A 482 -11.51 -6.69 -36.07
C LEU A 482 -12.05 -5.26 -35.91
N PHE A 483 -11.20 -4.27 -35.62
CA PHE A 483 -11.59 -2.86 -35.42
C PHE A 483 -12.79 -2.70 -34.47
N GLU A 484 -12.85 -3.50 -33.40
CA GLU A 484 -13.94 -3.38 -32.43
C GLU A 484 -13.88 -1.98 -31.78
N SER A 485 -15.04 -1.34 -31.60
CA SER A 485 -15.13 0.05 -31.12
C SER A 485 -14.55 0.24 -29.71
N ASP A 486 -14.49 -0.82 -28.91
CA ASP A 486 -13.92 -0.86 -27.56
C ASP A 486 -12.44 -1.28 -27.51
N SER A 487 -11.80 -1.56 -28.66
CA SER A 487 -10.43 -2.09 -28.72
C SER A 487 -9.41 -1.23 -27.94
N LYS A 488 -9.53 0.10 -28.01
CA LYS A 488 -8.70 1.04 -27.23
C LYS A 488 -8.88 0.88 -25.71
N LEU A 489 -10.13 0.74 -25.25
CA LEU A 489 -10.40 0.50 -23.83
C LEU A 489 -9.89 -0.88 -23.40
N PHE A 490 -10.05 -1.90 -24.26
CA PHE A 490 -9.56 -3.24 -23.98
C PHE A 490 -8.03 -3.31 -23.84
N LEU A 491 -7.28 -2.46 -24.54
CA LEU A 491 -5.83 -2.35 -24.35
C LEU A 491 -5.44 -1.94 -22.93
N TRP A 492 -6.24 -1.07 -22.30
CA TRP A 492 -6.00 -0.72 -20.91
C TRP A 492 -6.22 -1.92 -19.97
N ILE A 493 -7.28 -2.71 -20.21
CA ILE A 493 -7.50 -3.96 -19.46
C ILE A 493 -6.34 -4.94 -19.70
N THR A 494 -5.88 -5.02 -20.94
CA THR A 494 -4.75 -5.88 -21.34
C THR A 494 -3.47 -5.49 -20.61
N LEU A 495 -3.17 -4.19 -20.46
CA LEU A 495 -2.04 -3.71 -19.67
C LEU A 495 -2.12 -4.22 -18.23
N LEU A 496 -3.25 -4.04 -17.55
CA LEU A 496 -3.42 -4.46 -16.16
C LEU A 496 -3.23 -5.98 -16.01
N LEU A 497 -3.85 -6.77 -16.89
CA LEU A 497 -3.78 -8.23 -16.84
C LEU A 497 -2.38 -8.74 -17.19
N VAL A 498 -1.76 -8.25 -18.25
CA VAL A 498 -0.44 -8.72 -18.68
C VAL A 498 0.61 -8.38 -17.64
N VAL A 499 0.63 -7.14 -17.13
CA VAL A 499 1.58 -6.75 -16.07
C VAL A 499 1.33 -7.55 -14.80
N GLY A 500 0.07 -7.70 -14.39
CA GLY A 500 -0.31 -8.50 -13.23
C GLY A 500 0.15 -9.95 -13.33
N LEU A 501 0.02 -10.58 -14.51
CA LEU A 501 0.46 -11.96 -14.76
C LEU A 501 1.99 -12.09 -14.91
N SER A 502 2.66 -11.04 -15.41
CA SER A 502 4.11 -11.03 -15.59
C SER A 502 4.89 -10.84 -14.29
N ILE A 503 4.30 -10.21 -13.27
CA ILE A 503 4.98 -9.98 -11.98
C ILE A 503 5.33 -11.31 -11.27
N PRO A 504 4.42 -12.28 -11.09
CA PRO A 504 4.79 -13.56 -10.50
C PRO A 504 5.85 -14.32 -11.31
N ILE A 505 5.80 -14.23 -12.66
CA ILE A 505 6.85 -14.80 -13.53
C ILE A 505 8.20 -14.16 -13.21
N PHE A 506 8.25 -12.83 -13.08
CA PHE A 506 9.47 -12.11 -12.70
C PHE A 506 10.02 -12.61 -11.37
N THR A 507 9.19 -12.72 -10.33
CA THR A 507 9.65 -13.16 -9.00
C THR A 507 10.09 -14.62 -8.93
N ASP A 508 9.64 -15.47 -9.86
CA ASP A 508 10.09 -16.87 -9.97
C ASP A 508 11.42 -17.01 -10.70
N ILE A 509 11.82 -16.00 -11.48
CA ILE A 509 13.10 -15.94 -12.19
C ILE A 509 14.13 -15.15 -11.38
N PHE A 510 13.70 -14.08 -10.71
CA PHE A 510 14.56 -13.06 -10.11
C PHE A 510 14.20 -12.80 -8.64
N VAL A 511 15.23 -12.60 -7.83
CA VAL A 511 15.13 -12.24 -6.41
C VAL A 511 16.01 -11.03 -6.12
N MET A 512 15.55 -10.14 -5.25
CA MET A 512 16.35 -8.98 -4.83
C MET A 512 17.50 -9.42 -3.92
N ASN A 513 18.67 -8.81 -4.10
CA ASN A 513 19.80 -9.03 -3.21
C ASN A 513 19.46 -8.56 -1.79
N ASP A 514 20.10 -9.19 -0.79
CA ASP A 514 19.88 -8.94 0.65
C ASP A 514 18.44 -9.16 1.16
N ASP A 515 17.60 -9.85 0.39
CA ASP A 515 16.31 -10.35 0.84
C ASP A 515 16.49 -11.56 1.78
N ILE A 516 15.51 -11.78 2.65
CA ILE A 516 15.43 -12.98 3.48
C ILE A 516 14.89 -14.10 2.58
N ASN A 517 15.81 -14.90 2.01
CA ASN A 517 15.53 -15.83 0.91
C ASN A 517 14.90 -15.10 -0.29
N ARG A 518 13.58 -15.16 -0.43
CA ARG A 518 12.80 -14.37 -1.40
C ARG A 518 11.52 -13.77 -0.79
N MET A 519 11.47 -13.68 0.55
CA MET A 519 10.28 -13.32 1.32
C MET A 519 9.72 -11.96 0.90
N ASN A 520 10.54 -10.89 0.93
CA ASN A 520 10.06 -9.56 0.60
C ASN A 520 9.81 -9.40 -0.91
N THR A 521 10.63 -10.05 -1.73
CA THR A 521 10.45 -10.05 -3.19
C THR A 521 9.09 -10.63 -3.55
N VAL A 522 8.70 -11.78 -3.01
CA VAL A 522 7.38 -12.34 -3.28
C VAL A 522 6.29 -11.46 -2.70
N PHE A 523 6.42 -11.07 -1.43
CA PHE A 523 5.41 -10.26 -0.75
C PHE A 523 5.07 -8.97 -1.50
N LYS A 524 6.06 -8.11 -1.73
CA LYS A 524 5.83 -6.76 -2.25
C LYS A 524 5.34 -6.78 -3.70
N PHE A 525 5.89 -7.68 -4.52
CA PHE A 525 5.50 -7.78 -5.93
C PHE A 525 4.16 -8.52 -6.11
N HIS A 526 3.91 -9.64 -5.41
CA HIS A 526 2.64 -10.36 -5.54
C HIS A 526 1.46 -9.54 -5.01
N PHE A 527 1.68 -8.67 -4.03
CA PHE A 527 0.65 -7.72 -3.57
C PHE A 527 0.17 -6.80 -4.70
N GLN A 528 1.08 -6.28 -5.52
CA GLN A 528 0.72 -5.46 -6.70
C GLN A 528 0.10 -6.30 -7.83
N SER A 529 0.59 -7.53 -8.03
CA SER A 529 -0.02 -8.48 -8.96
C SER A 529 -1.49 -8.71 -8.61
N TRP A 530 -1.82 -8.91 -7.32
CA TRP A 530 -3.19 -9.07 -6.85
C TRP A 530 -4.08 -7.88 -7.23
N ILE A 531 -3.64 -6.65 -6.97
CA ILE A 531 -4.41 -5.44 -7.28
C ILE A 531 -4.67 -5.32 -8.79
N LEU A 532 -3.63 -5.47 -9.60
CA LEU A 532 -3.73 -5.34 -11.06
C LEU A 532 -4.62 -6.42 -11.70
N LEU A 533 -4.44 -7.68 -11.28
CA LEU A 533 -5.21 -8.81 -11.80
C LEU A 533 -6.69 -8.70 -11.43
N ASN A 534 -7.01 -8.42 -10.17
CA ASN A 534 -8.40 -8.31 -9.72
C ASN A 534 -9.10 -7.07 -10.30
N LEU A 535 -8.37 -5.97 -10.50
CA LEU A 535 -8.91 -4.81 -11.20
C LEU A 535 -9.21 -5.15 -12.67
N GLY A 536 -8.23 -5.68 -13.41
CA GLY A 536 -8.41 -6.07 -14.81
C GLY A 536 -9.52 -7.11 -15.00
N ALA A 537 -9.57 -8.12 -14.13
CA ALA A 537 -10.61 -9.15 -14.17
C ALA A 537 -12.00 -8.59 -13.91
N SER A 538 -12.17 -7.70 -12.93
CA SER A 538 -13.47 -7.06 -12.67
C SER A 538 -14.01 -6.29 -13.88
N LEU A 539 -13.12 -5.66 -14.65
CA LEU A 539 -13.48 -4.94 -15.87
C LEU A 539 -13.85 -5.86 -17.04
N LEU A 540 -13.47 -7.14 -17.04
CA LEU A 540 -13.87 -8.11 -18.07
C LEU A 540 -15.33 -8.58 -17.95
N ILE A 541 -15.91 -8.54 -16.75
CA ILE A 541 -17.29 -9.00 -16.49
C ILE A 541 -18.32 -8.31 -17.41
N PRO A 542 -18.41 -6.97 -17.51
CA PRO A 542 -19.39 -6.32 -18.37
C PRO A 542 -19.15 -6.62 -19.86
N LEU A 543 -17.90 -6.81 -20.27
CA LEU A 543 -17.53 -7.22 -21.63
C LEU A 543 -18.06 -8.63 -21.94
N ALA A 544 -17.85 -9.59 -21.03
CA ALA A 544 -18.38 -10.95 -21.16
C ALA A 544 -19.91 -10.96 -21.28
N PHE A 545 -20.60 -10.16 -20.45
CA PHE A 545 -22.06 -10.04 -20.49
C PHE A 545 -22.58 -9.46 -21.80
N GLN A 546 -21.85 -8.52 -22.39
CA GLN A 546 -22.25 -7.90 -23.65
C GLN A 546 -21.92 -8.79 -24.85
N ASP A 547 -20.77 -9.46 -24.86
CA ASP A 547 -20.38 -10.38 -25.92
C ASP A 547 -21.22 -11.67 -25.92
N ALA A 548 -21.84 -12.05 -24.80
CA ALA A 548 -22.73 -13.21 -24.73
C ALA A 548 -24.05 -13.00 -25.52
N ASN A 549 -24.17 -13.61 -26.70
CA ASN A 549 -25.31 -13.43 -27.60
C ASN A 549 -26.65 -14.05 -27.12
N LYS A 550 -26.62 -15.14 -26.34
CA LYS A 550 -27.83 -15.86 -25.86
C LYS A 550 -28.06 -15.63 -24.37
N LYS A 551 -29.33 -15.50 -23.96
CA LYS A 551 -29.73 -15.33 -22.55
C LYS A 551 -29.21 -16.44 -21.63
N ILE A 552 -29.19 -17.69 -22.10
CA ILE A 552 -28.63 -18.83 -21.36
C ILE A 552 -27.16 -18.60 -20.94
N TYR A 553 -26.32 -18.08 -21.83
CA TYR A 553 -24.90 -17.84 -21.51
C TYR A 553 -24.71 -16.69 -20.53
N LYS A 554 -25.56 -15.64 -20.62
CA LYS A 554 -25.58 -14.57 -19.62
C LYS A 554 -25.96 -15.10 -18.23
N ASN A 555 -26.97 -15.97 -18.17
CA ASN A 555 -27.42 -16.56 -16.91
C ASN A 555 -26.35 -17.48 -16.31
N ILE A 556 -25.75 -18.37 -17.11
CA ILE A 556 -24.65 -19.25 -16.65
C ILE A 556 -23.47 -18.41 -16.15
N PHE A 557 -23.05 -17.40 -16.92
CA PHE A 557 -21.96 -16.52 -16.50
C PHE A 557 -22.30 -15.76 -15.21
N SER A 558 -23.54 -15.27 -15.06
CA SER A 558 -24.01 -14.64 -13.81
C SER A 558 -23.93 -15.59 -12.62
N TYR A 559 -24.38 -16.84 -12.81
CA TYR A 559 -24.36 -17.85 -11.77
C TYR A 559 -22.93 -18.20 -11.35
N LEU A 560 -22.02 -18.35 -12.32
CA LEU A 560 -20.60 -18.59 -12.05
C LEU A 560 -19.95 -17.41 -11.32
N VAL A 561 -20.20 -16.17 -11.74
CA VAL A 561 -19.73 -14.98 -11.01
C VAL A 561 -20.32 -14.93 -9.60
N GLY A 562 -21.60 -15.29 -9.44
CA GLY A 562 -22.25 -15.40 -8.12
C GLY A 562 -21.58 -16.43 -7.22
N ILE A 563 -21.23 -17.61 -7.75
CA ILE A 563 -20.45 -18.61 -7.00
C ILE A 563 -19.09 -18.06 -6.60
N LEU A 564 -18.37 -17.39 -7.52
CA LEU A 564 -17.07 -16.79 -7.21
C LEU A 564 -17.18 -15.76 -6.07
N ILE A 565 -18.24 -14.96 -6.03
CA ILE A 565 -18.49 -14.03 -4.91
C ILE A 565 -18.66 -14.79 -3.60
N ILE A 566 -19.49 -15.83 -3.57
CA ILE A 566 -19.73 -16.63 -2.36
C ILE A 566 -18.42 -17.26 -1.86
N LEU A 567 -17.63 -17.83 -2.76
CA LEU A 567 -16.33 -18.42 -2.42
C LEU A 567 -15.36 -17.38 -1.86
N GLY A 568 -15.33 -16.19 -2.44
CA GLY A 568 -14.48 -15.09 -1.99
C GLY A 568 -14.84 -14.50 -0.63
N LEU A 569 -16.09 -14.68 -0.18
CA LEU A 569 -16.57 -14.20 1.12
C LEU A 569 -16.23 -15.15 2.27
N ILE A 570 -15.83 -16.39 1.99
CA ILE A 570 -15.51 -17.39 3.01
C ILE A 570 -14.40 -16.86 3.94
N TYR A 571 -13.24 -16.49 3.38
CA TYR A 571 -12.14 -16.03 4.22
C TYR A 571 -12.50 -14.76 5.02
N PRO A 572 -13.08 -13.69 4.42
CA PRO A 572 -13.48 -12.51 5.19
C PRO A 572 -14.42 -12.77 6.35
N ILE A 573 -15.39 -13.67 6.17
CA ILE A 573 -16.36 -13.97 7.22
C ILE A 573 -15.69 -14.79 8.34
N TYR A 574 -14.95 -15.85 7.98
CA TYR A 574 -14.40 -16.79 8.95
C TYR A 574 -13.09 -16.33 9.61
N SER A 575 -12.36 -15.38 9.01
CA SER A 575 -11.13 -14.81 9.59
C SER A 575 -11.38 -13.77 10.69
N LEU A 576 -12.53 -13.10 10.69
CA LEU A 576 -12.84 -12.01 11.65
C LEU A 576 -12.79 -12.49 13.10
N ARG A 577 -13.49 -13.58 13.43
CA ARG A 577 -13.56 -14.08 14.81
C ARG A 577 -12.19 -14.54 15.34
N PRO A 578 -11.43 -15.41 14.65
CA PRO A 578 -10.08 -15.77 15.08
C PRO A 578 -9.19 -14.55 15.28
N ARG A 579 -9.22 -13.57 14.37
CA ARG A 579 -8.42 -12.34 14.52
C ARG A 579 -8.85 -11.50 15.73
N ILE A 580 -10.16 -11.33 15.95
CA ILE A 580 -10.65 -10.52 17.09
C ILE A 580 -10.27 -11.17 18.42
N LEU A 581 -10.22 -12.50 18.49
CA LEU A 581 -9.88 -13.24 19.71
C LEU A 581 -8.38 -13.33 19.98
N ASP A 582 -7.54 -13.13 18.96
CA ASP A 582 -6.08 -13.18 19.00
C ASP A 582 -5.49 -11.87 19.56
N ARG A 583 -5.69 -11.68 20.87
CA ARG A 583 -5.37 -10.48 21.66
C ARG A 583 -4.91 -10.84 23.07
N PHE A 584 -4.25 -9.89 23.74
CA PHE A 584 -3.92 -10.02 25.17
C PHE A 584 -5.16 -10.08 26.06
N ASN A 585 -6.13 -9.20 25.80
CA ASN A 585 -7.38 -9.12 26.55
C ASN A 585 -8.53 -8.77 25.58
N ASN A 586 -9.59 -9.58 25.61
CA ASN A 586 -10.77 -9.44 24.77
C ASN A 586 -11.90 -8.59 25.38
N GLU A 587 -11.75 -8.11 26.62
CA GLU A 587 -12.75 -7.31 27.34
C GLU A 587 -12.83 -5.88 26.82
N TYR A 588 -11.67 -5.26 26.52
CA TYR A 588 -11.64 -3.88 26.05
C TYR A 588 -12.05 -3.76 24.58
N LYS A 589 -13.03 -2.90 24.34
CA LYS A 589 -13.50 -2.48 23.01
C LYS A 589 -13.49 -0.96 22.95
N GLY A 590 -12.76 -0.42 21.98
CA GLY A 590 -12.43 1.00 21.90
C GLY A 590 -11.45 1.25 20.77
N LEU A 591 -10.93 2.47 20.65
CA LEU A 591 -9.95 2.82 19.61
C LEU A 591 -8.56 3.17 20.17
N GLU A 592 -8.43 3.34 21.48
CA GLU A 592 -7.13 3.56 22.14
C GLU A 592 -6.30 2.27 22.07
N GLY A 593 -5.28 2.28 21.21
CA GLY A 593 -4.56 1.08 20.79
C GLY A 593 -3.45 0.59 21.73
N ASP A 594 -3.04 1.39 22.70
CA ASP A 594 -2.12 1.07 23.80
C ASP A 594 -2.85 0.64 25.07
N TYR A 595 -4.19 0.73 25.11
CA TYR A 595 -4.99 0.40 26.31
C TYR A 595 -4.80 -1.04 26.79
N TYR A 596 -4.50 -1.97 25.90
CA TYR A 596 -4.24 -3.38 26.25
C TYR A 596 -3.12 -3.51 27.31
N MET A 597 -2.18 -2.55 27.35
CA MET A 597 -1.06 -2.54 28.29
C MET A 597 -1.52 -2.48 29.75
N LYS A 598 -2.71 -1.92 30.05
CA LYS A 598 -3.23 -1.87 31.42
C LYS A 598 -3.48 -3.24 32.07
N ALA A 599 -3.77 -4.25 31.25
CA ALA A 599 -4.11 -5.59 31.73
C ALA A 599 -3.14 -6.67 31.22
N ALA A 600 -2.32 -6.34 30.22
CA ALA A 600 -1.43 -7.30 29.58
C ALA A 600 -0.21 -7.61 30.45
N LYS A 601 0.15 -8.88 30.44
CA LYS A 601 1.39 -9.40 31.02
C LYS A 601 2.18 -10.11 29.93
N TYR A 602 3.49 -9.93 29.92
CA TYR A 602 4.37 -10.46 28.88
C TYR A 602 5.56 -11.19 29.48
N SER A 603 6.00 -12.29 28.89
CA SER A 603 7.19 -13.03 29.32
C SER A 603 8.20 -13.08 28.17
N GLN A 604 9.39 -12.50 28.40
CA GLN A 604 10.46 -12.44 27.40
C GLN A 604 11.58 -13.44 27.68
N THR A 605 11.75 -13.87 28.93
CA THR A 605 12.86 -14.73 29.41
C THR A 605 12.43 -15.58 30.61
N GLY A 606 11.14 -15.89 30.73
CA GLY A 606 10.56 -16.57 31.89
C GLY A 606 10.11 -15.61 33.00
N ASN A 607 10.62 -14.37 33.02
CA ASN A 607 10.16 -13.32 33.91
C ASN A 607 8.91 -12.61 33.34
N LEU A 608 7.89 -12.52 34.18
CA LEU A 608 6.59 -11.95 33.84
C LEU A 608 6.61 -10.45 34.07
N ILE A 609 6.40 -9.67 33.01
CA ILE A 609 6.43 -8.21 32.99
C ILE A 609 4.99 -7.67 32.95
N ASP A 610 4.67 -6.77 33.87
CA ASP A 610 3.41 -6.04 33.89
C ASP A 610 3.51 -4.79 33.01
N LEU A 611 2.73 -4.77 31.91
CA LEU A 611 2.79 -3.69 30.92
C LEU A 611 2.12 -2.39 31.41
N SER A 612 1.34 -2.44 32.50
CA SER A 612 0.60 -1.27 33.02
C SER A 612 1.55 -0.18 33.51
N THR A 613 2.69 -0.57 34.09
CA THR A 613 3.75 0.35 34.52
C THR A 613 4.33 1.15 33.36
N THR A 614 4.49 0.51 32.19
CA THR A 614 4.95 1.16 30.95
C THR A 614 3.88 2.09 30.38
N TYR A 615 2.60 1.72 30.48
CA TYR A 615 1.50 2.55 30.03
C TYR A 615 1.46 3.87 30.82
N ASP A 616 1.54 3.80 32.15
CA ASP A 616 1.52 4.99 33.01
C ASP A 616 2.75 5.87 32.74
N ALA A 617 3.94 5.27 32.60
CA ALA A 617 5.18 5.99 32.32
C ALA A 617 5.13 6.72 30.97
N THR A 618 4.71 6.05 29.90
CA THR A 618 4.66 6.67 28.57
C THR A 618 3.56 7.73 28.44
N LYS A 619 2.43 7.56 29.14
CA LYS A 619 1.43 8.64 29.29
C LYS A 619 1.98 9.83 30.06
N TRP A 620 2.71 9.59 31.15
CA TRP A 620 3.35 10.66 31.90
C TRP A 620 4.35 11.43 31.04
N ILE A 621 5.21 10.71 30.28
CA ILE A 621 6.16 11.33 29.35
C ILE A 621 5.44 12.24 28.35
N ASN A 622 4.40 11.72 27.67
CA ASN A 622 3.68 12.47 26.65
C ASN A 622 2.97 13.73 27.21
N ASN A 623 2.65 13.75 28.50
CA ASN A 623 1.98 14.88 29.16
C ASN A 623 2.93 15.89 29.81
N ASN A 624 4.14 15.47 30.20
CA ASN A 624 5.04 16.30 31.04
C ASN A 624 6.38 16.64 30.36
N ILE A 625 6.83 15.84 29.39
CA ILE A 625 8.12 16.06 28.72
C ILE A 625 7.92 16.91 27.47
N ASN A 626 8.49 18.10 27.50
CA ASN A 626 8.52 19.03 26.37
C ASN A 626 9.72 18.76 25.44
N GLY A 627 9.54 19.04 24.15
CA GLY A 627 10.59 18.88 23.14
C GLY A 627 10.93 17.42 22.87
N ASN A 628 12.08 17.15 22.26
CA ASN A 628 12.50 15.81 21.83
C ASN A 628 13.80 15.36 22.51
N PRO A 629 13.87 15.28 23.86
CA PRO A 629 15.07 14.83 24.55
C PRO A 629 15.47 13.42 24.12
N VAL A 630 16.77 13.17 24.04
CA VAL A 630 17.28 11.82 23.76
C VAL A 630 17.12 10.96 25.00
N ILE A 631 16.61 9.75 24.80
CA ILE A 631 16.45 8.75 25.85
C ILE A 631 17.47 7.62 25.70
N VAL A 632 17.87 7.03 26.83
CA VAL A 632 18.50 5.71 26.85
C VAL A 632 17.53 4.72 27.48
N GLU A 633 17.25 3.64 26.76
CA GLU A 633 16.44 2.49 27.17
C GLU A 633 17.14 1.21 26.71
N ALA A 634 16.78 0.06 27.26
CA ALA A 634 17.39 -1.20 26.86
C ALA A 634 16.99 -1.58 25.42
N SER A 635 17.99 -1.97 24.62
CA SER A 635 17.81 -2.47 23.24
C SER A 635 18.15 -3.96 23.18
N LYS A 636 17.13 -4.84 23.15
CA LYS A 636 17.30 -6.30 23.22
C LYS A 636 17.03 -6.99 21.87
N GLU A 637 16.40 -8.16 21.90
CA GLU A 637 16.14 -9.00 20.74
C GLU A 637 14.99 -8.47 19.88
N LEU A 638 14.90 -8.96 18.65
CA LEU A 638 13.81 -8.66 17.72
C LEU A 638 12.45 -9.09 18.30
N TYR A 639 11.38 -8.35 17.98
CA TYR A 639 10.00 -8.69 18.38
C TYR A 639 9.82 -8.89 19.90
N SER A 640 10.58 -8.13 20.67
CA SER A 640 10.60 -8.19 22.13
C SER A 640 10.03 -6.90 22.73
N TRP A 641 9.74 -6.87 24.04
CA TRP A 641 9.18 -5.68 24.71
C TRP A 641 10.24 -4.61 25.05
N SER A 642 11.37 -4.63 24.34
CA SER A 642 12.39 -3.58 24.40
C SER A 642 12.01 -2.38 23.50
N SER A 643 12.70 -1.25 23.65
CA SER A 643 12.40 -0.01 22.92
C SER A 643 10.98 0.55 23.13
N ASN A 644 10.30 0.13 24.19
CA ASN A 644 8.87 0.41 24.38
C ASN A 644 8.58 1.90 24.65
N VAL A 645 9.55 2.68 25.15
CA VAL A 645 9.37 4.11 25.37
C VAL A 645 9.43 4.85 24.05
N SER A 646 10.45 4.62 23.22
CA SER A 646 10.55 5.25 21.90
C SER A 646 9.40 4.86 20.98
N ILE A 647 8.90 3.63 21.06
CA ILE A 647 7.70 3.18 20.31
C ILE A 647 6.48 4.05 20.63
N ASN A 648 6.15 4.18 21.92
CA ASN A 648 4.89 4.80 22.34
C ASN A 648 4.94 6.33 22.44
N THR A 649 6.14 6.91 22.54
CA THR A 649 6.33 8.37 22.68
C THR A 649 6.93 9.01 21.44
N GLY A 650 7.62 8.25 20.58
CA GLY A 650 8.39 8.77 19.46
C GLY A 650 9.61 9.59 19.89
N LEU A 651 10.02 9.56 21.16
CA LEU A 651 11.28 10.19 21.59
C LEU A 651 12.48 9.52 20.92
N PRO A 652 13.53 10.28 20.54
CA PRO A 652 14.74 9.70 19.97
C PRO A 652 15.49 8.88 21.02
N ALA A 653 15.64 7.58 20.78
CA ALA A 653 16.47 6.69 21.58
C ALA A 653 17.90 6.61 21.03
N VAL A 654 18.89 6.35 21.91
CA VAL A 654 20.27 6.04 21.49
C VAL A 654 20.30 4.94 20.44
N LEU A 655 19.58 3.86 20.71
CA LEU A 655 19.29 2.80 19.74
C LEU A 655 17.96 2.15 20.14
N GLY A 656 17.05 2.01 19.17
CA GLY A 656 15.85 1.19 19.31
C GLY A 656 16.00 -0.17 18.61
N TRP A 657 15.08 -0.51 17.72
CA TRP A 657 15.11 -1.80 17.04
C TRP A 657 16.28 -1.92 16.04
N ASP A 658 17.29 -2.71 16.40
CA ASP A 658 18.59 -2.72 15.73
C ASP A 658 18.57 -3.27 14.29
N TRP A 659 17.76 -4.29 14.00
CA TRP A 659 17.71 -4.87 12.65
C TRP A 659 17.14 -3.94 11.59
N HIS A 660 16.07 -3.20 11.92
CA HIS A 660 15.54 -2.18 10.99
C HIS A 660 16.59 -1.11 10.71
N GLN A 661 17.37 -0.71 11.72
CA GLN A 661 18.48 0.23 11.53
C GLN A 661 19.58 -0.34 10.64
N LYS A 662 19.92 -1.63 10.78
CA LYS A 662 20.88 -2.32 9.89
C LYS A 662 20.39 -2.36 8.44
N GLN A 663 19.14 -2.76 8.21
CA GLN A 663 18.54 -2.84 6.88
C GLN A 663 18.46 -1.48 6.19
N GLN A 664 18.09 -0.44 6.94
CA GLN A 664 17.95 0.91 6.39
C GLN A 664 19.30 1.57 6.14
N ARG A 665 20.34 1.27 6.92
CA ARG A 665 21.61 2.00 6.84
C ARG A 665 22.72 1.26 6.10
N SER A 666 22.44 0.07 5.53
CA SER A 666 23.29 -0.85 4.72
C SER A 666 24.81 -0.80 4.97
N LEU A 667 25.47 0.33 4.69
CA LEU A 667 26.91 0.57 4.87
C LEU A 667 27.35 0.80 6.34
N ASN A 668 26.43 1.10 7.27
CA ASN A 668 26.75 1.47 8.67
C ASN A 668 26.33 0.43 9.73
N ALA A 669 26.19 -0.86 9.36
CA ALA A 669 25.79 -1.91 10.30
C ALA A 669 26.70 -2.02 11.54
N ASN A 670 27.99 -1.71 11.40
CA ASN A 670 28.95 -1.69 12.52
C ASN A 670 28.62 -0.62 13.56
N ALA A 671 28.15 0.55 13.15
CA ALA A 671 27.75 1.62 14.07
C ALA A 671 26.54 1.19 14.91
N VAL A 672 25.58 0.49 14.31
CA VAL A 672 24.42 -0.06 15.03
C VAL A 672 24.85 -1.08 16.09
N ASN A 673 25.75 -2.01 15.71
CA ASN A 673 26.29 -2.99 16.64
C ASN A 673 27.09 -2.34 17.79
N LEU A 674 27.84 -1.27 17.49
CA LEU A 674 28.59 -0.51 18.50
C LEU A 674 27.65 0.16 19.51
N ARG A 675 26.61 0.86 19.05
CA ARG A 675 25.62 1.49 19.96
C ARG A 675 24.96 0.46 20.87
N LYS A 676 24.61 -0.71 20.33
CA LYS A 676 24.01 -1.80 21.12
C LYS A 676 24.93 -2.25 22.25
N LYS A 677 26.22 -2.45 21.96
CA LYS A 677 27.24 -2.80 22.96
C LYS A 677 27.44 -1.70 24.00
N GLN A 678 27.48 -0.44 23.58
CA GLN A 678 27.66 0.69 24.48
C GLN A 678 26.46 0.89 25.42
N ILE A 679 25.22 0.63 24.96
CA ILE A 679 24.04 0.61 25.83
C ILE A 679 24.17 -0.50 26.87
N GLU A 680 24.59 -1.69 26.45
CA GLU A 680 24.80 -2.80 27.39
C GLU A 680 25.90 -2.48 28.42
N GLU A 681 27.00 -1.86 27.98
CA GLU A 681 28.07 -1.39 28.86
C GLU A 681 27.58 -0.28 29.79
N PHE A 682 26.79 0.69 29.31
CA PHE A 682 26.19 1.75 30.12
C PHE A 682 25.38 1.18 31.30
N TYR A 683 24.55 0.16 31.04
CA TYR A 683 23.76 -0.46 32.10
C TYR A 683 24.54 -1.41 33.02
N THR A 684 25.79 -1.76 32.70
CA THR A 684 26.58 -2.79 33.43
C THR A 684 27.91 -2.28 33.99
N THR A 685 28.43 -1.14 33.53
CA THR A 685 29.73 -0.60 33.95
C THR A 685 29.70 0.02 35.34
N ASN A 686 30.82 -0.07 36.07
CA ASN A 686 31.03 0.66 37.34
C ASN A 686 31.80 1.97 37.13
N SER A 687 32.17 2.32 35.90
CA SER A 687 32.94 3.52 35.59
C SER A 687 32.01 4.74 35.47
N GLU A 688 32.09 5.65 36.43
CA GLU A 688 31.39 6.94 36.40
C GLU A 688 31.76 7.75 35.14
N GLN A 689 33.05 7.76 34.78
CA GLN A 689 33.53 8.45 33.56
C GLN A 689 32.87 7.90 32.30
N PHE A 690 32.69 6.58 32.19
CA PHE A 690 32.03 6.01 31.01
C PHE A 690 30.55 6.40 30.95
N ILE A 691 29.86 6.40 32.09
CA ILE A 691 28.45 6.84 32.18
C ILE A 691 28.35 8.30 31.70
N GLU A 692 29.22 9.18 32.22
CA GLU A 692 29.26 10.59 31.82
C GLU A 692 29.54 10.76 30.33
N ASP A 693 30.60 10.11 29.82
CA ASP A 693 31.00 10.19 28.42
C ASP A 693 29.89 9.68 27.50
N PHE A 694 29.20 8.60 27.87
CA PHE A 694 28.07 8.06 27.13
C PHE A 694 26.89 9.04 27.08
N LEU A 695 26.48 9.57 28.23
CA LEU A 695 25.36 10.52 28.32
C LEU A 695 25.66 11.79 27.51
N ASN A 696 26.89 12.29 27.60
CA ASN A 696 27.33 13.47 26.87
C ASN A 696 27.44 13.23 25.36
N PHE A 697 28.07 12.13 24.94
CA PHE A 697 28.27 11.78 23.54
C PHE A 697 26.95 11.62 22.80
N TYR A 698 25.99 10.91 23.39
CA TYR A 698 24.66 10.71 22.79
C TYR A 698 23.67 11.82 23.11
N SER A 699 24.07 12.82 23.91
CA SER A 699 23.21 13.91 24.39
C SER A 699 21.93 13.39 25.06
N VAL A 700 22.06 12.30 25.82
CA VAL A 700 20.97 11.70 26.58
C VAL A 700 20.52 12.69 27.65
N LYS A 701 19.21 12.87 27.77
CA LYS A 701 18.61 13.69 28.81
C LYS A 701 17.73 12.87 29.74
N LEU A 702 17.11 11.79 29.26
CA LEU A 702 16.29 10.90 30.08
C LEU A 702 16.86 9.48 30.12
N ILE A 703 16.99 8.93 31.32
CA ILE A 703 17.46 7.56 31.56
C ILE A 703 16.25 6.74 32.01
N ILE A 704 15.94 5.68 31.28
CA ILE A 704 14.81 4.80 31.55
C ILE A 704 15.26 3.64 32.43
N PHE A 705 14.54 3.40 33.53
CA PHE A 705 14.71 2.20 34.33
C PHE A 705 13.35 1.55 34.59
N GLY A 706 12.90 0.73 33.63
CA GLY A 706 11.63 0.01 33.69
C GLY A 706 11.80 -1.49 33.96
N PRO A 707 10.74 -2.29 33.79
CA PRO A 707 10.78 -3.74 34.01
C PRO A 707 11.82 -4.48 33.16
N ILE A 708 12.10 -4.01 31.93
CA ILE A 708 13.11 -4.62 31.06
C ILE A 708 14.50 -4.36 31.64
N GLU A 709 14.79 -3.11 31.97
CA GLU A 709 16.08 -2.71 32.54
C GLU A 709 16.30 -3.41 33.88
N LYS A 710 15.30 -3.45 34.76
CA LYS A 710 15.37 -4.12 36.06
C LYS A 710 15.64 -5.62 35.94
N ASN A 711 15.03 -6.29 34.97
CA ASN A 711 15.20 -7.74 34.79
C ASN A 711 16.59 -8.10 34.24
N HIS A 712 17.18 -7.24 33.40
CA HIS A 712 18.48 -7.50 32.78
C HIS A 712 19.65 -6.88 33.54
N TYR A 713 19.41 -5.80 34.29
CA TYR A 713 20.41 -4.95 34.94
C TYR A 713 19.95 -4.55 36.36
N PRO A 714 19.72 -5.50 37.27
CA PRO A 714 19.08 -5.24 38.56
C PRO A 714 19.85 -4.25 39.45
N ASP A 715 21.18 -4.21 39.33
CA ASP A 715 22.04 -3.34 40.13
C ASP A 715 22.22 -1.93 39.54
N PHE A 716 21.63 -1.64 38.37
CA PHE A 716 21.84 -0.36 37.69
C PHE A 716 21.31 0.84 38.48
N ASP A 717 20.09 0.75 39.03
CA ASP A 717 19.44 1.86 39.76
C ASP A 717 20.30 2.38 40.91
N THR A 718 20.74 1.46 41.76
CA THR A 718 21.58 1.76 42.92
C THR A 718 22.92 2.35 42.48
N ARG A 719 23.55 1.78 41.44
CA ARG A 719 24.84 2.27 40.95
C ARG A 719 24.76 3.63 40.30
N LEU A 720 23.70 3.91 39.53
CA LEU A 720 23.48 5.22 38.92
C LEU A 720 23.34 6.30 40.00
N LYS A 721 22.55 6.03 41.05
CA LYS A 721 22.38 6.93 42.19
C LYS A 721 23.69 7.20 42.93
N ILE A 722 24.55 6.19 43.08
CA ILE A 722 25.86 6.35 43.74
C ILE A 722 26.82 7.14 42.85
N ALA A 723 26.94 6.74 41.58
CA ALA A 723 27.91 7.32 40.65
C ALA A 723 27.55 8.74 40.25
N MET A 724 26.27 9.12 40.18
CA MET A 724 25.83 10.40 39.61
C MET A 724 24.82 11.15 40.48
N SER A 725 24.89 10.99 41.81
CA SER A 725 23.93 11.59 42.77
C SER A 725 23.68 13.10 42.58
N ASP A 726 24.72 13.86 42.23
CA ASP A 726 24.63 15.32 42.07
C ASP A 726 24.20 15.78 40.65
N ARG A 727 24.05 14.85 39.70
CA ARG A 727 23.80 15.15 38.28
C ARG A 727 22.59 14.45 37.69
N VAL A 728 21.95 13.57 38.46
CA VAL A 728 20.82 12.77 38.01
C VAL A 728 19.69 12.93 39.02
N SER A 729 18.53 13.41 38.56
CA SER A 729 17.34 13.61 39.39
C SER A 729 16.22 12.63 39.00
N GLU A 730 15.53 12.08 39.99
CA GLU A 730 14.37 11.24 39.77
C GLU A 730 13.14 12.12 39.47
N ILE A 731 12.63 12.08 38.24
CA ILE A 731 11.50 12.92 37.81
C ILE A 731 10.17 12.16 37.74
N TYR A 732 10.23 10.83 37.72
CA TYR A 732 9.06 9.96 37.76
C TYR A 732 9.41 8.63 38.41
N SER A 733 8.55 8.15 39.30
CA SER A 733 8.66 6.85 39.94
C SER A 733 7.28 6.31 40.28
N ASN A 734 6.95 5.14 39.73
CA ASN A 734 5.67 4.50 39.95
C ASN A 734 5.80 2.98 39.76
N ASN A 735 5.38 2.19 40.75
CA ASN A 735 5.29 0.73 40.68
C ASN A 735 6.54 0.03 40.10
N GLY A 736 7.73 0.51 40.45
CA GLY A 736 9.00 -0.06 39.99
C GLY A 736 9.43 0.34 38.58
N TYR A 737 8.84 1.41 38.04
CA TYR A 737 9.31 2.11 36.84
C TYR A 737 9.83 3.49 37.25
N THR A 738 11.08 3.78 36.94
CA THR A 738 11.74 5.05 37.28
C THR A 738 12.28 5.73 36.03
N ILE A 739 12.11 7.05 35.93
CA ILE A 739 12.73 7.88 34.89
C ILE A 739 13.60 8.92 35.58
N TYR A 740 14.85 8.99 35.14
CA TYR A 740 15.78 10.00 35.62
C TYR A 740 16.03 11.07 34.56
N GLU A 741 16.23 12.32 35.00
CA GLU A 741 16.75 13.42 34.19
C GLU A 741 18.23 13.61 34.47
N TYR A 742 19.04 13.68 33.41
CA TYR A 742 20.45 14.02 33.50
C TYR A 742 20.65 15.52 33.29
N GLU A 743 21.25 16.17 34.29
CA GLU A 743 21.66 17.56 34.24
C GLU A 743 23.17 17.64 33.95
N LYS A 744 23.51 18.35 32.87
CA LYS A 744 24.89 18.53 32.41
C LYS A 744 25.69 19.49 33.27
#